data_AF-A0A838SY55-F1
#
_entry.id   AF-A0A838SY55-F1
#
_cell.length_a   1.000
_cell.length_b   1.000
_cell.length_c   1.000
_cell.angle_alpha   90.00
_cell.angle_beta   90.00
_cell.angle_gamma   90.00
#
_symmetry.space_group_name_H-M   'P 1'
#
loop_
_entity.id
_entity.type
_entity.pdbx_description
1 polymer ?
#
loop_
_entity_poly.entity_id
_entity_poly.type
_entity_poly.pdbx_seq_one_letter_code
_entity_poly.pdbx_strand_id
1 'polypeptide(L)'
;MKRSMFFLGCMSALFASAAPAQSRVTTPAEQFGHNIGDDYFLANYEQMIDYWQKIAKESSRVHLVRIGTSSDNRPMWMAIITSPENYRKLARYQEISRRLAHGDDMTDAQAHTLAAEGKAVVWIDGGLHATEVLGAQQIIETVYEMASRTDAETMRFLRDDILLAVPANPDGQDIVSNWYMQQPDTLKRTTSRLPVLYHKYVGHDNNRDAYMASQRETQAMDSILYRAWYPQIMYNHHQTGPTGTVIFAPPFRDPFNYNFDPLVPMELDLVGAAMHGRFVAEGKPGATMRSGQTYSTWWNGGMRTTVYFHNMIGLLTEAIGNPTPMEIPVVPSRQLPHGDLPMPITPQKWHFAQSMAYELTANRAVLDVASRYRETFLYNAWKMARNSIARGSTDSWTITPKKVAALKMALPDTTKEGSAGGLNSPAMAKWTAIMRNPADRDARGYIISANQPDFPTATKFVNALIKNGITVLRAGADFNVNGKSYPAGSFVVKTAQAFRPHVLDMFEPQDHPDDFPYPGAPPTPPYDNAGWTLAYQMGVEFDRVLEPFDGPFTPVTGFAQPSLQTGMPASSAAGFLLTRSENDAFTAVNRVLARGGSVYALASPITANDRRYELGTFYIPATDVTRKIIADTQREKGFIVGWTQAALAASSLRPVVPVRIALFDQYGGLLTAGWTRFIFDQFEFPYTVVYPQDIDAGAWKNNFDVLILPDGANLNGGSVTRRGASGGAQAINPNDIPAEYRNRLGSMSVSKSLPQIREFLEAGGTVLTVGTATSLAYDLKIPVASALVDSAGAALPDTKYYVPGSILSVQVDSTSPLALGMGSRADMYYDNAAAFRLLPGSEAAGVRRVAWIDTAAPLRSGWAWGQRYLKGATEVATAMVGKGTLILYGPDPYFRSQPHGTFKLFFNGIFYPSAK
;
A
#
# COMPACT_ATOMS: atom_id res chain seq x y z
N MET A 1 43.26 -87.06 -8.32
CA MET A 1 42.93 -87.65 -9.64
C MET A 1 41.51 -87.25 -10.03
N LYS A 2 41.35 -86.86 -11.31
CA LYS A 2 40.12 -86.71 -12.10
C LYS A 2 39.24 -85.44 -11.94
N ARG A 3 39.31 -84.67 -13.04
CA ARG A 3 38.45 -83.62 -13.59
C ARG A 3 36.96 -84.02 -13.70
N SER A 4 36.02 -83.06 -13.57
CA SER A 4 35.30 -82.44 -14.71
C SER A 4 33.97 -81.74 -14.32
N MET A 5 33.84 -80.49 -14.79
CA MET A 5 32.68 -79.70 -15.28
C MET A 5 31.29 -79.75 -14.59
N PHE A 6 30.71 -78.57 -14.30
CA PHE A 6 29.58 -77.99 -15.06
C PHE A 6 29.34 -76.50 -14.72
N PHE A 7 28.81 -75.75 -15.68
CA PHE A 7 28.64 -74.29 -15.73
C PHE A 7 27.22 -73.85 -15.29
N LEU A 8 27.11 -72.54 -14.97
CA LEU A 8 25.96 -71.62 -15.17
C LEU A 8 25.01 -71.30 -13.98
N GLY A 9 24.86 -69.99 -13.70
CA GLY A 9 23.63 -69.42 -13.12
C GLY A 9 23.80 -68.25 -12.13
N CYS A 10 24.14 -67.04 -12.60
CA CYS A 10 23.98 -65.80 -11.84
C CYS A 10 22.50 -65.39 -11.77
N MET A 11 22.00 -65.05 -10.58
CA MET A 11 20.76 -64.28 -10.41
C MET A 11 20.98 -63.22 -9.33
N SER A 12 21.27 -61.99 -9.76
CA SER A 12 21.37 -60.81 -8.90
C SER A 12 19.99 -60.18 -8.79
N ALA A 13 19.36 -60.27 -7.61
CA ALA A 13 18.08 -59.63 -7.34
C ALA A 13 18.26 -58.11 -7.17
N LEU A 14 17.74 -57.34 -8.13
CA LEU A 14 17.49 -55.90 -8.01
C LEU A 14 16.32 -55.67 -7.06
N PHE A 15 16.58 -55.13 -5.87
CA PHE A 15 15.54 -54.51 -5.05
C PHE A 15 15.26 -53.11 -5.61
N ALA A 16 14.26 -53.01 -6.49
CA ALA A 16 13.64 -51.74 -6.83
C ALA A 16 12.77 -51.30 -5.64
N SER A 17 13.22 -50.28 -4.91
CA SER A 17 12.37 -49.56 -3.97
C SER A 17 11.24 -48.88 -4.74
N ALA A 18 10.05 -49.48 -4.72
CA ALA A 18 8.85 -48.90 -5.29
C ALA A 18 8.57 -47.53 -4.63
N ALA A 19 8.47 -46.48 -5.43
CA ALA A 19 7.93 -45.21 -4.96
C ALA A 19 6.50 -45.43 -4.45
N PRO A 20 6.09 -44.82 -3.32
CA PRO A 20 4.72 -44.96 -2.84
C PRO A 20 3.76 -44.49 -3.95
N ALA A 21 2.84 -45.37 -4.34
CA ALA A 21 1.77 -45.04 -5.26
C ALA A 21 1.00 -43.84 -4.71
N GLN A 22 0.75 -42.84 -5.55
CA GLN A 22 -0.07 -41.69 -5.18
C GLN A 22 -1.44 -42.21 -4.70
N SER A 23 -1.77 -41.97 -3.44
CA SER A 23 -3.11 -42.22 -2.91
C SER A 23 -4.13 -41.41 -3.69
N ARG A 24 -5.35 -41.94 -3.82
CA ARG A 24 -6.50 -41.17 -4.30
C ARG A 24 -6.58 -39.86 -3.49
N VAL A 25 -6.58 -38.72 -4.18
CA VAL A 25 -6.79 -37.40 -3.59
C VAL A 25 -8.29 -37.18 -3.43
N THR A 26 -8.75 -36.84 -2.22
CA THR A 26 -10.14 -36.48 -1.92
C THR A 26 -10.57 -35.33 -2.83
N THR A 27 -11.74 -35.43 -3.45
CA THR A 27 -12.27 -34.37 -4.31
C THR A 27 -12.95 -33.26 -3.50
N PRO A 28 -13.13 -32.04 -4.06
CA PRO A 28 -13.88 -31.00 -3.37
C PRO A 28 -15.31 -31.42 -3.01
N ALA A 29 -16.00 -32.14 -3.90
CA ALA A 29 -17.35 -32.65 -3.63
C ALA A 29 -17.38 -33.61 -2.42
N GLU A 30 -16.35 -34.44 -2.25
CA GLU A 30 -16.24 -35.33 -1.09
C GLU A 30 -15.93 -34.57 0.21
N GLN A 31 -15.19 -33.46 0.13
CA GLN A 31 -14.82 -32.66 1.30
C GLN A 31 -15.95 -31.72 1.75
N PHE A 32 -16.61 -31.05 0.81
CA PHE A 32 -17.54 -29.96 1.08
C PHE A 32 -19.01 -30.34 0.86
N GLY A 33 -19.28 -31.48 0.21
CA GLY A 33 -20.62 -31.83 -0.30
C GLY A 33 -21.02 -31.06 -1.55
N HIS A 34 -20.13 -30.22 -2.08
CA HIS A 34 -20.32 -29.34 -3.24
C HIS A 34 -19.02 -29.28 -4.05
N ASN A 35 -19.13 -29.05 -5.36
CA ASN A 35 -17.97 -28.66 -6.15
C ASN A 35 -17.64 -27.20 -5.87
N ILE A 36 -16.35 -26.84 -6.00
CA ILE A 36 -15.99 -25.42 -6.01
C ILE A 36 -16.56 -24.79 -7.28
N GLY A 37 -17.32 -23.70 -7.12
CA GLY A 37 -18.01 -23.03 -8.22
C GLY A 37 -19.48 -23.40 -8.37
N ASP A 38 -20.01 -24.35 -7.58
CA ASP A 38 -21.46 -24.59 -7.52
C ASP A 38 -22.19 -23.31 -7.07
N ASP A 39 -23.34 -23.04 -7.69
CA ASP A 39 -24.16 -21.89 -7.32
C ASP A 39 -24.58 -21.97 -5.84
N TYR A 40 -24.61 -20.81 -5.20
CA TYR A 40 -24.98 -20.61 -3.81
C TYR A 40 -24.05 -21.24 -2.78
N PHE A 41 -22.85 -21.68 -3.16
CA PHE A 41 -21.87 -22.24 -2.22
C PHE A 41 -20.57 -21.41 -2.18
N LEU A 42 -20.04 -21.18 -0.98
CA LEU A 42 -18.72 -20.61 -0.74
C LEU A 42 -18.04 -21.37 0.40
N ALA A 43 -16.83 -21.88 0.16
CA ALA A 43 -15.96 -22.33 1.24
C ALA A 43 -15.34 -21.13 1.95
N ASN A 44 -15.25 -21.18 3.28
CA ASN A 44 -14.52 -20.19 4.08
C ASN A 44 -13.03 -20.55 4.20
N TYR A 45 -12.24 -19.70 4.87
CA TYR A 45 -10.79 -19.90 4.98
C TYR A 45 -10.45 -21.15 5.78
N GLU A 46 -11.14 -21.37 6.90
CA GLU A 46 -10.95 -22.53 7.77
C GLU A 46 -11.18 -23.84 7.00
N GLN A 47 -12.30 -23.95 6.29
CA GLN A 47 -12.66 -25.09 5.46
C GLN A 47 -11.64 -25.34 4.33
N MET A 48 -11.14 -24.28 3.69
CA MET A 48 -10.10 -24.38 2.67
C MET A 48 -8.80 -24.94 3.25
N ILE A 49 -8.33 -24.41 4.40
CA ILE A 49 -7.09 -24.87 5.01
C ILE A 49 -7.19 -26.31 5.51
N ASP A 50 -8.32 -26.70 6.10
CA ASP A 50 -8.58 -28.08 6.50
C ASP A 50 -8.49 -29.04 5.30
N TYR A 51 -9.06 -28.64 4.16
CA TYR A 51 -8.97 -29.41 2.93
C TYR A 51 -7.53 -29.49 2.40
N TRP A 52 -6.80 -28.38 2.38
CA TRP A 52 -5.40 -28.39 1.93
C TRP A 52 -4.49 -29.21 2.83
N GLN A 53 -4.73 -29.23 4.15
CA GLN A 53 -4.01 -30.12 5.07
C GLN A 53 -4.29 -31.59 4.78
N LYS A 54 -5.49 -31.92 4.32
CA LYS A 54 -5.85 -33.26 3.86
C LYS A 54 -5.13 -33.60 2.56
N ILE A 55 -5.18 -32.73 1.54
CA ILE A 55 -4.47 -32.92 0.27
C ILE A 55 -2.97 -33.11 0.52
N ALA A 56 -2.36 -32.34 1.41
CA ALA A 56 -0.93 -32.45 1.73
C ALA A 56 -0.54 -33.81 2.35
N LYS A 57 -1.49 -34.55 2.93
CA LYS A 57 -1.29 -35.93 3.42
C LYS A 57 -1.52 -36.97 2.33
N GLU A 58 -2.36 -36.66 1.34
CA GLU A 58 -2.77 -37.58 0.27
C GLU A 58 -1.94 -37.45 -1.02
N SER A 59 -1.23 -36.34 -1.21
CA SER A 59 -0.42 -36.05 -2.40
C SER A 59 1.00 -35.65 -2.02
N SER A 60 2.00 -36.34 -2.59
CA SER A 60 3.42 -36.01 -2.46
C SER A 60 3.85 -34.74 -3.24
N ARG A 61 2.88 -34.04 -3.84
CA ARG A 61 3.09 -32.83 -4.64
C ARG A 61 2.82 -31.54 -3.88
N VAL A 62 2.09 -31.61 -2.75
CA VAL A 62 1.60 -30.42 -2.04
C VAL A 62 2.18 -30.35 -0.63
N HIS A 63 2.92 -29.30 -0.32
CA HIS A 63 3.42 -29.01 1.02
C HIS A 63 2.86 -27.69 1.52
N LEU A 64 2.22 -27.71 2.70
CA LEU A 64 1.75 -26.49 3.35
C LEU A 64 2.81 -25.89 4.28
N VAL A 65 3.02 -24.58 4.16
CA VAL A 65 3.94 -23.83 5.00
C VAL A 65 3.24 -22.60 5.58
N ARG A 66 3.50 -22.30 6.85
CA ARG A 66 3.02 -21.06 7.48
C ARG A 66 3.98 -19.93 7.12
N ILE A 67 3.45 -18.86 6.55
CA ILE A 67 4.22 -17.69 6.08
C ILE A 67 4.07 -16.48 7.00
N GLY A 68 3.07 -16.47 7.89
CA GLY A 68 2.85 -15.35 8.79
C GLY A 68 1.63 -15.51 9.67
N THR A 69 1.12 -14.37 10.11
CA THR A 69 -0.07 -14.26 10.95
C THR A 69 -0.84 -13.01 10.57
N SER A 70 -2.17 -13.10 10.47
CA SER A 70 -3.05 -11.99 10.11
C SER A 70 -3.23 -10.96 11.24
N SER A 71 -3.99 -9.91 10.93
CA SER A 71 -4.40 -8.83 11.83
C SER A 71 -5.30 -9.31 12.97
N ASP A 72 -6.10 -10.36 12.76
CA ASP A 72 -6.88 -11.05 13.81
C ASP A 72 -6.15 -12.26 14.41
N ASN A 73 -4.83 -12.36 14.21
CA ASN A 73 -3.96 -13.41 14.74
C ASN A 73 -4.19 -14.82 14.17
N ARG A 74 -4.79 -14.96 12.98
CA ARG A 74 -4.92 -16.25 12.29
C ARG A 74 -3.59 -16.64 11.61
N PRO A 75 -3.18 -17.92 11.61
CA PRO A 75 -2.05 -18.37 10.80
C PRO A 75 -2.30 -18.11 9.31
N MET A 76 -1.32 -17.54 8.61
CA MET A 76 -1.34 -17.45 7.15
C MET A 76 -0.55 -18.59 6.54
N TRP A 77 -1.19 -19.33 5.65
CA TRP A 77 -0.63 -20.50 4.97
C TRP A 77 -0.33 -20.21 3.50
N MET A 78 0.64 -20.94 2.96
CA MET A 78 0.94 -21.05 1.53
C MET A 78 1.09 -22.53 1.18
N ALA A 79 0.51 -22.94 0.06
CA ALA A 79 0.80 -24.24 -0.52
C ALA A 79 1.93 -24.11 -1.53
N ILE A 80 2.96 -24.94 -1.39
CA ILE A 80 3.98 -25.16 -2.41
C ILE A 80 3.51 -26.38 -3.21
N ILE A 81 3.54 -26.29 -4.55
CA ILE A 81 3.12 -27.37 -5.44
C ILE A 81 4.16 -27.58 -6.55
N THR A 82 4.74 -28.78 -6.59
CA THR A 82 5.71 -29.20 -7.62
C THR A 82 5.88 -30.73 -7.61
N SER A 83 6.72 -31.29 -8.48
CA SER A 83 6.97 -32.74 -8.50
C SER A 83 7.74 -33.24 -7.27
N PRO A 84 7.58 -34.50 -6.85
CA PRO A 84 8.36 -35.10 -5.77
C PRO A 84 9.89 -35.03 -6.00
N GLU A 85 10.33 -35.08 -7.25
CA GLU A 85 11.75 -34.91 -7.63
C GLU A 85 12.23 -33.50 -7.34
N ASN A 86 11.39 -32.49 -7.61
CA ASN A 86 11.74 -31.11 -7.36
C ASN A 86 11.83 -30.81 -5.85
N TYR A 87 10.97 -31.40 -5.03
CA TYR A 87 11.05 -31.25 -3.57
C TYR A 87 12.39 -31.67 -2.99
N ARG A 88 13.01 -32.73 -3.52
CA ARG A 88 14.35 -33.18 -3.08
C ARG A 88 15.44 -32.11 -3.32
N LYS A 89 15.17 -31.14 -4.19
CA LYS A 89 16.08 -30.05 -4.57
C LYS A 89 15.50 -28.66 -4.28
N LEU A 90 14.45 -28.56 -3.46
CA LEU A 90 13.70 -27.32 -3.29
C LEU A 90 14.59 -26.14 -2.85
N ALA A 91 15.46 -26.38 -1.85
CA ALA A 91 16.41 -25.38 -1.37
C ALA A 91 17.39 -24.91 -2.45
N ARG A 92 17.79 -25.80 -3.37
CA ARG A 92 18.66 -25.45 -4.50
C ARG A 92 17.94 -24.57 -5.51
N TYR A 93 16.68 -24.86 -5.84
CA TYR A 93 15.91 -24.02 -6.76
C TYR A 93 15.58 -22.64 -6.16
N GLN A 94 15.30 -22.60 -4.85
CA GLN A 94 15.14 -21.34 -4.13
C GLN A 94 16.44 -20.51 -4.14
N GLU A 95 17.61 -21.14 -3.93
CA GLU A 95 18.92 -20.49 -4.07
C GLU A 95 19.13 -19.95 -5.49
N ILE A 96 18.85 -20.73 -6.53
CA ILE A 96 18.98 -20.30 -7.94
C ILE A 96 18.12 -19.06 -8.20
N SER A 97 16.83 -19.10 -7.83
CA SER A 97 15.90 -17.98 -8.02
C SER A 97 16.44 -16.71 -7.34
N ARG A 98 16.88 -16.82 -6.07
CA ARG A 98 17.49 -15.70 -5.33
C ARG A 98 18.72 -15.15 -6.05
N ARG A 99 19.66 -16.00 -6.45
CA ARG A 99 20.94 -15.58 -7.07
C ARG A 99 20.73 -14.83 -8.38
N LEU A 100 19.77 -15.29 -9.17
CA LEU A 100 19.41 -14.65 -10.42
C LEU A 100 18.67 -13.33 -10.16
N ALA A 101 17.66 -13.30 -9.29
CA ALA A 101 16.94 -12.07 -8.95
C ALA A 101 17.84 -10.95 -8.37
N HIS A 102 18.88 -11.31 -7.61
CA HIS A 102 19.87 -10.38 -7.05
C HIS A 102 21.02 -10.02 -7.99
N GLY A 103 21.12 -10.66 -9.16
CA GLY A 103 22.20 -10.37 -10.10
C GLY A 103 23.59 -10.66 -9.53
N ASP A 104 23.71 -11.75 -8.74
CA ASP A 104 24.98 -12.21 -8.15
C ASP A 104 26.09 -12.19 -9.22
N ASP A 105 27.31 -11.84 -8.82
CA ASP A 105 28.42 -11.63 -9.76
C ASP A 105 28.85 -12.93 -10.43
N MET A 106 28.49 -13.08 -11.71
CA MET A 106 28.75 -14.26 -12.54
C MET A 106 28.77 -13.87 -14.02
N THR A 107 29.30 -14.74 -14.88
CA THR A 107 29.26 -14.54 -16.34
C THR A 107 27.90 -14.91 -16.92
N ASP A 108 27.57 -14.41 -18.13
CA ASP A 108 26.34 -14.80 -18.83
C ASP A 108 26.23 -16.33 -19.00
N ALA A 109 27.34 -17.02 -19.28
CA ALA A 109 27.37 -18.48 -19.39
C ALA A 109 27.03 -19.19 -18.08
N GLN A 110 27.50 -18.67 -16.94
CA GLN A 110 27.14 -19.19 -15.61
C GLN A 110 25.66 -18.92 -15.29
N ALA A 111 25.15 -17.73 -15.61
CA ALA A 111 23.75 -17.39 -15.44
C ALA A 111 22.83 -18.29 -16.27
N HIS A 112 23.17 -18.54 -17.54
CA HIS A 112 22.44 -19.50 -18.39
C HIS A 112 22.48 -20.92 -17.83
N THR A 113 23.61 -21.36 -17.29
CA THR A 113 23.73 -22.69 -16.66
C THR A 113 22.79 -22.80 -15.46
N LEU A 114 22.75 -21.79 -14.59
CA LEU A 114 21.82 -21.77 -13.46
C LEU A 114 20.36 -21.69 -13.91
N ALA A 115 20.05 -20.88 -14.93
CA ALA A 115 18.70 -20.77 -15.48
C ALA A 115 18.21 -22.10 -16.09
N ALA A 116 19.10 -22.86 -16.75
CA ALA A 116 18.79 -24.18 -17.29
C ALA A 116 18.52 -25.23 -16.20
N GLU A 117 19.27 -25.17 -15.09
CA GLU A 117 19.06 -26.02 -13.90
C GLU A 117 17.77 -25.65 -13.14
N GLY A 118 17.46 -24.34 -13.09
CA GLY A 118 16.37 -23.76 -12.32
C GLY A 118 14.98 -24.15 -12.79
N LYS A 119 14.01 -23.79 -11.95
CA LYS A 119 12.57 -23.94 -12.17
C LYS A 119 11.92 -22.57 -12.15
N ALA A 120 10.91 -22.35 -12.98
CA ALA A 120 10.14 -21.12 -12.90
C ALA A 120 9.34 -21.14 -11.60
N VAL A 121 9.54 -20.13 -10.76
CA VAL A 121 8.74 -19.95 -9.55
C VAL A 121 7.55 -19.08 -9.92
N VAL A 122 6.34 -19.60 -9.74
CA VAL A 122 5.09 -18.91 -10.07
C VAL A 122 4.30 -18.72 -8.79
N TRP A 123 3.97 -17.47 -8.48
CA TRP A 123 3.06 -17.13 -7.39
C TRP A 123 1.65 -16.93 -7.93
N ILE A 124 0.66 -17.57 -7.31
CA ILE A 124 -0.76 -17.35 -7.57
C ILE A 124 -1.45 -17.11 -6.24
N ASP A 125 -2.15 -15.99 -6.11
CA ASP A 125 -2.97 -15.71 -4.93
C ASP A 125 -4.44 -15.48 -5.27
N GLY A 126 -5.25 -15.63 -4.22
CA GLY A 126 -6.69 -15.53 -4.28
C GLY A 126 -7.27 -14.88 -3.03
N GLY A 127 -8.25 -14.01 -3.23
CA GLY A 127 -9.05 -13.42 -2.17
C GLY A 127 -8.29 -12.38 -1.35
N LEU A 128 -7.45 -11.57 -2.00
CA LEU A 128 -6.84 -10.38 -1.39
C LEU A 128 -7.94 -9.41 -0.94
N HIS A 129 -8.80 -8.99 -1.87
CA HIS A 129 -10.07 -8.37 -1.52
C HIS A 129 -11.07 -9.48 -1.23
N ALA A 130 -11.43 -9.67 0.04
CA ALA A 130 -12.21 -10.85 0.42
C ALA A 130 -13.64 -10.88 -0.17
N THR A 131 -14.19 -9.71 -0.51
CA THR A 131 -15.50 -9.61 -1.20
C THR A 131 -15.46 -10.11 -2.65
N GLU A 132 -14.26 -10.26 -3.22
CA GLU A 132 -14.00 -10.79 -4.57
C GLU A 132 -13.80 -12.30 -4.48
N VAL A 133 -14.90 -12.99 -4.14
CA VAL A 133 -14.89 -14.39 -3.69
C VAL A 133 -14.35 -15.37 -4.74
N LEU A 134 -14.41 -15.05 -6.04
CA LEU A 134 -13.93 -15.93 -7.10
C LEU A 134 -12.45 -16.28 -6.94
N GLY A 135 -11.59 -15.31 -6.63
CA GLY A 135 -10.17 -15.53 -6.44
C GLY A 135 -9.88 -16.50 -5.28
N ALA A 136 -10.62 -16.36 -4.18
CA ALA A 136 -10.49 -17.25 -3.02
C ALA A 136 -10.99 -18.68 -3.32
N GLN A 137 -12.02 -18.84 -4.16
CA GLN A 137 -12.53 -20.16 -4.51
C GLN A 137 -11.65 -20.85 -5.57
N GLN A 138 -11.22 -20.14 -6.62
CA GLN A 138 -10.43 -20.73 -7.72
C GLN A 138 -9.13 -21.36 -7.24
N ILE A 139 -8.49 -20.78 -6.22
CA ILE A 139 -7.21 -21.28 -5.73
C ILE A 139 -7.36 -22.64 -5.01
N ILE A 140 -8.54 -22.91 -4.44
CA ILE A 140 -8.87 -24.23 -3.87
C ILE A 140 -8.84 -25.29 -4.97
N GLU A 141 -9.50 -24.99 -6.09
CA GLU A 141 -9.59 -25.89 -7.23
C GLU A 141 -8.23 -26.04 -7.93
N THR A 142 -7.46 -24.97 -8.08
CA THR A 142 -6.11 -25.00 -8.65
C THR A 142 -5.18 -25.95 -7.88
N VAL A 143 -5.18 -25.88 -6.54
CA VAL A 143 -4.37 -26.78 -5.70
C VAL A 143 -4.82 -28.23 -5.88
N TYR A 144 -6.13 -28.49 -5.92
CA TYR A 144 -6.66 -29.84 -6.16
C TYR A 144 -6.29 -30.37 -7.56
N GLU A 145 -6.41 -29.57 -8.61
CA GLU A 145 -6.05 -29.98 -9.98
C GLU A 145 -4.57 -30.35 -10.08
N MET A 146 -3.67 -29.53 -9.53
CA MET A 146 -2.23 -29.80 -9.57
C MET A 146 -1.86 -31.01 -8.70
N ALA A 147 -2.59 -31.24 -7.61
CA ALA A 147 -2.39 -32.39 -6.74
C ALA A 147 -2.86 -33.71 -7.38
N SER A 148 -3.96 -33.70 -8.15
CA SER A 148 -4.68 -34.90 -8.57
C SER A 148 -4.49 -35.28 -10.04
N ARG A 149 -4.36 -34.32 -10.95
CA ARG A 149 -4.32 -34.59 -12.40
C ARG A 149 -3.00 -35.24 -12.83
N THR A 150 -3.07 -36.01 -13.91
CA THR A 150 -1.94 -36.77 -14.47
C THR A 150 -1.77 -36.57 -15.97
N ASP A 151 -2.51 -35.64 -16.56
CA ASP A 151 -2.37 -35.28 -17.98
C ASP A 151 -0.96 -34.71 -18.27
N ALA A 152 -0.53 -34.85 -19.52
CA ALA A 152 0.83 -34.48 -19.93
C ALA A 152 1.16 -33.00 -19.72
N GLU A 153 0.16 -32.11 -19.80
CA GLU A 153 0.34 -30.68 -19.55
C GLU A 153 0.62 -30.45 -18.06
N THR A 154 -0.23 -30.97 -17.17
CA THR A 154 -0.06 -30.84 -15.71
C THR A 154 1.27 -31.45 -15.24
N MET A 155 1.64 -32.63 -15.74
CA MET A 155 2.90 -33.28 -15.36
C MET A 155 4.12 -32.49 -15.83
N ARG A 156 4.02 -31.76 -16.94
CA ARG A 156 5.08 -30.84 -17.38
C ARG A 156 5.18 -29.63 -16.46
N PHE A 157 4.05 -29.01 -16.10
CA PHE A 157 4.05 -27.89 -15.15
C PHE A 157 4.75 -28.29 -13.84
N LEU A 158 4.35 -29.41 -13.24
CA LEU A 158 4.96 -29.91 -12.00
C LEU A 158 6.47 -30.19 -12.11
N ARG A 159 6.95 -30.55 -13.30
CA ARG A 159 8.38 -30.80 -13.57
C ARG A 159 9.17 -29.50 -13.71
N ASP A 160 8.60 -28.50 -14.36
CA ASP A 160 9.31 -27.29 -14.80
C ASP A 160 9.10 -26.08 -13.88
N ASP A 161 8.01 -26.10 -13.10
CA ASP A 161 7.56 -25.00 -12.27
C ASP A 161 7.50 -25.37 -10.78
N ILE A 162 7.58 -24.34 -9.94
CA ILE A 162 7.25 -24.38 -8.52
C ILE A 162 6.11 -23.37 -8.31
N LEU A 163 4.91 -23.88 -8.07
CA LEU A 163 3.73 -23.05 -7.80
C LEU A 163 3.66 -22.73 -6.29
N LEU A 164 3.52 -21.44 -5.98
CA LEU A 164 3.25 -20.91 -4.66
C LEU A 164 1.81 -20.38 -4.63
N ALA A 165 0.90 -21.12 -3.99
CA ALA A 165 -0.52 -20.77 -3.90
C ALA A 165 -0.84 -20.13 -2.54
N VAL A 166 -1.35 -18.90 -2.54
CA VAL A 166 -1.55 -18.09 -1.33
C VAL A 166 -2.97 -17.53 -1.19
N PRO A 167 -3.72 -17.89 -0.13
CA PRO A 167 -4.91 -17.16 0.28
C PRO A 167 -4.53 -15.87 1.03
N ALA A 168 -4.74 -14.72 0.38
CA ALA A 168 -4.10 -13.47 0.77
C ALA A 168 -4.73 -12.74 1.97
N ASN A 169 -6.03 -12.93 2.24
CA ASN A 169 -6.74 -12.29 3.35
C ASN A 169 -7.59 -13.31 4.13
N PRO A 170 -6.98 -14.09 5.05
CA PRO A 170 -7.69 -15.14 5.78
C PRO A 170 -8.87 -14.60 6.61
N ASP A 171 -8.68 -13.45 7.26
CA ASP A 171 -9.69 -12.87 8.14
C ASP A 171 -10.95 -12.45 7.36
N GLY A 172 -10.74 -11.76 6.25
CA GLY A 172 -11.83 -11.32 5.39
C GLY A 172 -12.57 -12.46 4.71
N GLN A 173 -11.86 -13.51 4.29
CA GLN A 173 -12.46 -14.65 3.60
C GLN A 173 -13.47 -15.37 4.51
N ASP A 174 -13.15 -15.56 5.80
CA ASP A 174 -14.12 -16.07 6.78
C ASP A 174 -15.31 -15.14 6.93
N ILE A 175 -15.07 -13.83 7.11
CA ILE A 175 -16.15 -12.84 7.29
C ILE A 175 -17.14 -12.90 6.12
N VAL A 176 -16.63 -12.88 4.89
CA VAL A 176 -17.44 -12.83 3.67
C VAL A 176 -18.18 -14.14 3.42
N SER A 177 -17.48 -15.27 3.42
CA SER A 177 -18.10 -16.58 3.14
C SER A 177 -19.12 -16.94 4.22
N ASN A 178 -18.83 -16.69 5.50
CA ASN A 178 -19.80 -16.94 6.58
C ASN A 178 -21.02 -16.01 6.46
N TRP A 179 -20.82 -14.73 6.12
CA TRP A 179 -21.93 -13.79 5.90
C TRP A 179 -22.85 -14.21 4.74
N TYR A 180 -22.27 -14.78 3.68
CA TYR A 180 -23.03 -15.32 2.57
C TYR A 180 -23.78 -16.60 2.97
N MET A 181 -23.10 -17.56 3.60
CA MET A 181 -23.62 -18.89 3.90
C MET A 181 -24.62 -18.94 5.06
N GLN A 182 -24.57 -17.98 5.99
CA GLN A 182 -25.50 -17.92 7.14
C GLN A 182 -26.96 -17.71 6.72
N GLN A 183 -27.23 -17.13 5.55
CA GLN A 183 -28.58 -16.89 5.08
C GLN A 183 -29.17 -18.22 4.56
N PRO A 184 -30.20 -18.80 5.21
CA PRO A 184 -30.77 -20.09 4.83
C PRO A 184 -31.51 -20.06 3.49
N ASP A 185 -32.12 -18.93 3.12
CA ASP A 185 -32.74 -18.76 1.82
C ASP A 185 -31.68 -18.45 0.78
N THR A 186 -31.31 -19.45 -0.04
CA THR A 186 -30.21 -19.35 -1.01
C THR A 186 -30.39 -18.17 -1.97
N LEU A 187 -31.63 -17.81 -2.33
CA LEU A 187 -31.92 -16.69 -3.21
C LEU A 187 -31.69 -15.31 -2.57
N LYS A 188 -31.53 -15.25 -1.25
CA LYS A 188 -31.25 -14.03 -0.49
C LYS A 188 -29.78 -13.91 -0.05
N ARG A 189 -28.94 -14.90 -0.33
CA ARG A 189 -27.51 -14.84 0.01
C ARG A 189 -26.83 -13.70 -0.74
N THR A 190 -25.97 -12.97 -0.05
CA THR A 190 -25.25 -11.82 -0.62
C THR A 190 -23.88 -11.64 0.01
N THR A 191 -22.89 -11.28 -0.80
CA THR A 191 -21.55 -10.87 -0.34
C THR A 191 -21.48 -9.36 -0.05
N SER A 192 -22.57 -8.64 -0.31
CA SER A 192 -22.71 -7.21 -0.06
C SER A 192 -23.26 -6.93 1.34
N ARG A 193 -23.22 -5.65 1.74
CA ARG A 193 -23.79 -5.15 3.00
C ARG A 193 -23.22 -5.82 4.25
N LEU A 194 -21.94 -6.19 4.19
CA LEU A 194 -21.19 -6.61 5.38
C LEU A 194 -21.35 -5.55 6.47
N PRO A 195 -21.51 -5.95 7.75
CA PRO A 195 -21.65 -5.01 8.85
C PRO A 195 -20.33 -4.34 9.25
N VAL A 196 -19.20 -4.82 8.73
CA VAL A 196 -17.84 -4.41 9.05
C VAL A 196 -16.95 -4.45 7.80
N LEU A 197 -15.80 -3.77 7.87
CA LEU A 197 -14.72 -3.96 6.89
C LEU A 197 -14.23 -5.41 6.94
N TYR A 198 -14.02 -6.02 5.78
CA TYR A 198 -13.45 -7.37 5.67
C TYR A 198 -11.94 -7.44 5.94
N HIS A 199 -11.32 -6.32 6.28
CA HIS A 199 -10.00 -6.30 6.90
C HIS A 199 -10.07 -5.33 8.06
N LYS A 200 -9.54 -5.74 9.22
CA LYS A 200 -9.66 -5.04 10.51
C LYS A 200 -9.48 -3.53 10.41
N TYR A 201 -8.45 -3.09 9.67
CA TYR A 201 -8.13 -1.66 9.47
C TYR A 201 -8.40 -1.15 8.06
N VAL A 202 -7.81 -1.77 7.04
CA VAL A 202 -7.71 -1.13 5.72
C VAL A 202 -8.79 -1.53 4.71
N GLY A 203 -9.70 -2.46 5.02
CA GLY A 203 -10.69 -2.96 4.07
C GLY A 203 -10.08 -3.30 2.70
N HIS A 204 -10.56 -2.64 1.64
CA HIS A 204 -10.08 -2.80 0.25
C HIS A 204 -8.69 -2.22 0.00
N ASP A 205 -8.21 -1.32 0.85
CA ASP A 205 -6.87 -0.75 0.73
C ASP A 205 -5.76 -1.72 1.19
N ASN A 206 -6.08 -2.99 1.47
CA ASN A 206 -5.05 -4.00 1.67
C ASN A 206 -4.22 -4.27 0.40
N ASN A 207 -4.76 -4.00 -0.81
CA ASN A 207 -3.97 -3.94 -2.05
C ASN A 207 -3.42 -2.53 -2.33
N ARG A 208 -3.15 -1.76 -1.27
CA ARG A 208 -2.53 -0.42 -1.32
C ARG A 208 -1.32 -0.22 -0.41
N ASP A 209 -0.87 -1.31 0.19
CA ASP A 209 0.12 -1.32 1.26
C ASP A 209 1.51 -1.83 0.82
N ALA A 210 1.65 -2.43 -0.37
CA ALA A 210 2.81 -3.25 -0.74
C ALA A 210 4.18 -2.58 -0.52
N TYR A 211 4.36 -1.33 -0.96
CA TYR A 211 5.63 -0.63 -0.79
C TYR A 211 5.93 -0.19 0.65
N MET A 212 4.91 0.00 1.49
CA MET A 212 5.08 0.36 2.91
C MET A 212 5.17 -0.89 3.80
N ALA A 213 4.49 -1.96 3.40
CA ALA A 213 4.36 -3.21 4.12
C ALA A 213 3.98 -2.98 5.60
N SER A 214 2.94 -2.17 5.83
CA SER A 214 2.49 -1.80 7.17
C SER A 214 1.60 -2.86 7.80
N GLN A 215 0.79 -3.56 6.99
CA GLN A 215 -0.13 -4.61 7.44
C GLN A 215 0.61 -5.94 7.60
N ARG A 216 0.10 -6.82 8.47
CA ARG A 216 0.76 -8.10 8.76
C ARG A 216 0.66 -9.08 7.60
N GLU A 217 -0.46 -9.05 6.90
CA GLU A 217 -0.76 -9.85 5.73
C GLU A 217 0.21 -9.52 4.59
N THR A 218 0.38 -8.23 4.29
CA THR A 218 1.38 -7.74 3.34
C THR A 218 2.78 -8.19 3.73
N GLN A 219 3.18 -8.00 5.01
CA GLN A 219 4.50 -8.43 5.49
C GLN A 219 4.74 -9.94 5.32
N ALA A 220 3.72 -10.77 5.53
CA ALA A 220 3.80 -12.21 5.32
C ALA A 220 4.06 -12.55 3.85
N MET A 221 3.31 -11.92 2.93
CA MET A 221 3.47 -12.13 1.49
C MET A 221 4.81 -11.59 0.96
N ASP A 222 5.21 -10.38 1.39
CA ASP A 222 6.48 -9.75 1.02
C ASP A 222 7.70 -10.55 1.49
N SER A 223 7.59 -11.22 2.65
CA SER A 223 8.63 -12.13 3.14
C SER A 223 8.91 -13.28 2.17
N ILE A 224 7.92 -13.64 1.36
CA ILE A 224 8.04 -14.64 0.30
C ILE A 224 8.51 -14.00 -1.00
N LEU A 225 7.81 -12.97 -1.47
CA LEU A 225 8.05 -12.32 -2.76
C LEU A 225 9.45 -11.72 -2.86
N TYR A 226 9.92 -11.02 -1.82
CA TYR A 226 11.14 -10.20 -1.89
C TYR A 226 12.30 -10.71 -1.02
N ARG A 227 12.08 -11.80 -0.28
CA ARG A 227 13.08 -12.29 0.71
C ARG A 227 13.33 -13.78 0.71
N ALA A 228 12.38 -14.59 0.23
CA ALA A 228 12.53 -16.05 0.23
C ALA A 228 12.59 -16.65 -1.19
N TRP A 229 11.66 -16.28 -2.08
CA TRP A 229 11.41 -17.05 -3.30
C TRP A 229 11.70 -16.28 -4.60
N TYR A 230 11.47 -14.97 -4.64
CA TYR A 230 11.66 -14.14 -5.84
C TYR A 230 10.99 -14.73 -7.09
N PRO A 231 9.66 -14.91 -7.12
CA PRO A 231 8.97 -15.54 -8.25
C PRO A 231 9.24 -14.85 -9.58
N GLN A 232 9.40 -15.61 -10.67
CA GLN A 232 9.51 -14.99 -11.99
C GLN A 232 8.18 -14.39 -12.44
N ILE A 233 7.07 -15.02 -12.05
CA ILE A 233 5.72 -14.55 -12.32
C ILE A 233 4.91 -14.52 -11.02
N MET A 234 4.19 -13.42 -10.80
CA MET A 234 3.24 -13.23 -9.72
C MET A 234 1.86 -12.92 -10.31
N TYR A 235 0.83 -13.61 -9.85
CA TYR A 235 -0.53 -13.45 -10.36
C TYR A 235 -1.58 -13.34 -9.23
N ASN A 236 -2.11 -12.14 -9.02
CA ASN A 236 -3.26 -11.92 -8.13
C ASN A 236 -4.60 -11.93 -8.90
N HIS A 237 -5.62 -12.56 -8.33
CA HIS A 237 -6.96 -12.63 -8.92
C HIS A 237 -7.89 -11.60 -8.27
N HIS A 238 -8.65 -10.88 -9.10
CA HIS A 238 -9.56 -9.84 -8.63
C HIS A 238 -10.94 -9.89 -9.33
N GLN A 239 -11.88 -9.15 -8.75
CA GLN A 239 -13.21 -8.92 -9.31
C GLN A 239 -13.65 -7.45 -9.11
N THR A 240 -14.52 -6.90 -9.94
CA THR A 240 -15.22 -7.53 -11.06
C THR A 240 -14.66 -7.11 -12.40
N GLY A 241 -14.75 -8.03 -13.35
CA GLY A 241 -14.51 -7.75 -14.75
C GLY A 241 -15.44 -6.66 -15.30
N PRO A 242 -15.05 -6.00 -16.40
CA PRO A 242 -15.79 -4.84 -16.90
C PRO A 242 -17.20 -5.22 -17.41
N THR A 243 -18.19 -4.32 -17.33
CA THR A 243 -19.58 -4.62 -17.68
C THR A 243 -19.77 -5.09 -19.13
N GLY A 244 -20.35 -6.28 -19.36
CA GLY A 244 -20.52 -6.84 -20.71
C GLY A 244 -19.27 -7.58 -21.25
N THR A 245 -18.29 -7.86 -20.39
CA THR A 245 -17.16 -8.77 -20.63
C THR A 245 -17.10 -9.81 -19.50
N VAL A 246 -16.26 -10.84 -19.64
CA VAL A 246 -16.04 -11.86 -18.61
C VAL A 246 -14.82 -11.55 -17.77
N ILE A 247 -13.68 -11.28 -18.42
CA ILE A 247 -12.40 -11.09 -17.73
C ILE A 247 -11.60 -9.97 -18.38
N PHE A 248 -11.03 -9.07 -17.59
CA PHE A 248 -9.94 -8.22 -18.01
C PHE A 248 -8.62 -8.90 -17.64
N ALA A 249 -7.69 -8.98 -18.58
CA ALA A 249 -6.36 -9.58 -18.39
C ALA A 249 -5.29 -8.71 -19.06
N PRO A 250 -4.02 -8.77 -18.63
CA PRO A 250 -2.92 -8.04 -19.28
C PRO A 250 -2.84 -8.40 -20.79
N PRO A 251 -2.27 -7.53 -21.62
CA PRO A 251 -1.46 -6.37 -21.28
C PRO A 251 -2.23 -5.14 -20.76
N PHE A 252 -1.54 -4.32 -19.96
CA PHE A 252 -2.07 -3.09 -19.36
C PHE A 252 -1.83 -1.88 -20.28
N ARG A 253 -2.59 -0.80 -20.07
CA ARG A 253 -2.39 0.43 -20.84
C ARG A 253 -1.15 1.19 -20.36
N ASP A 254 -0.60 2.01 -21.24
CA ASP A 254 0.35 3.06 -20.87
C ASP A 254 -0.32 4.14 -20.00
N PRO A 255 0.46 4.94 -19.24
CA PRO A 255 1.93 4.88 -19.12
C PRO A 255 2.41 3.79 -18.14
N PHE A 256 3.51 3.13 -18.48
CA PHE A 256 4.29 2.33 -17.52
C PHE A 256 5.32 3.19 -16.78
N ASN A 257 5.76 2.76 -15.59
CA ASN A 257 6.77 3.48 -14.82
C ASN A 257 8.17 3.35 -15.44
N TYR A 258 8.81 4.46 -15.76
CA TYR A 258 10.13 4.48 -16.42
C TYR A 258 11.30 3.99 -15.54
N ASN A 259 11.08 3.72 -14.25
CA ASN A 259 12.14 3.30 -13.34
C ASN A 259 12.52 1.82 -13.48
N PHE A 260 11.56 0.93 -13.78
CA PHE A 260 11.85 -0.50 -13.93
C PHE A 260 12.42 -0.84 -15.31
N ASP A 261 13.07 -2.01 -15.39
CA ASP A 261 13.76 -2.43 -16.62
C ASP A 261 12.75 -2.74 -17.75
N PRO A 262 13.01 -2.32 -19.00
CA PRO A 262 12.08 -2.50 -20.12
C PRO A 262 11.79 -3.96 -20.48
N LEU A 263 12.56 -4.93 -19.98
CA LEU A 263 12.19 -6.34 -20.10
C LEU A 263 10.88 -6.67 -19.38
N VAL A 264 10.55 -5.99 -18.28
CA VAL A 264 9.32 -6.20 -17.51
C VAL A 264 8.05 -6.03 -18.36
N PRO A 265 7.80 -4.88 -19.03
CA PRO A 265 6.61 -4.73 -19.85
C PRO A 265 6.60 -5.65 -21.08
N MET A 266 7.76 -6.02 -21.63
CA MET A 266 7.82 -6.95 -22.77
C MET A 266 7.46 -8.38 -22.37
N GLU A 267 7.92 -8.83 -21.22
CA GLU A 267 7.56 -10.14 -20.69
C GLU A 267 6.12 -10.19 -20.17
N LEU A 268 5.61 -9.08 -19.62
CA LEU A 268 4.19 -8.93 -19.29
C LEU A 268 3.31 -9.12 -20.54
N ASP A 269 3.67 -8.49 -21.66
CA ASP A 269 2.94 -8.64 -22.93
C ASP A 269 2.99 -10.08 -23.46
N LEU A 270 4.12 -10.79 -23.30
CA LEU A 270 4.23 -12.21 -23.63
C LEU A 270 3.23 -13.05 -22.82
N VAL A 271 3.17 -12.85 -21.50
CA VAL A 271 2.25 -13.59 -20.63
C VAL A 271 0.79 -13.24 -20.95
N GLY A 272 0.48 -11.96 -21.15
CA GLY A 272 -0.85 -11.51 -21.55
C GLY A 272 -1.31 -12.13 -22.87
N ALA A 273 -0.44 -12.16 -23.89
CA ALA A 273 -0.73 -12.80 -25.16
C ALA A 273 -1.00 -14.31 -25.01
N ALA A 274 -0.25 -15.00 -24.14
CA ALA A 274 -0.49 -16.41 -23.85
C ALA A 274 -1.86 -16.65 -23.21
N MET A 275 -2.28 -15.81 -22.26
CA MET A 275 -3.61 -15.89 -21.64
C MET A 275 -4.73 -15.68 -22.66
N HIS A 276 -4.69 -14.59 -23.42
CA HIS A 276 -5.71 -14.28 -24.44
C HIS A 276 -5.76 -15.32 -25.55
N GLY A 277 -4.60 -15.80 -26.00
CA GLY A 277 -4.52 -16.88 -26.98
C GLY A 277 -5.20 -18.15 -26.49
N ARG A 278 -5.00 -18.52 -25.22
CA ARG A 278 -5.65 -19.69 -24.62
C ARG A 278 -7.16 -19.51 -24.47
N PHE A 279 -7.64 -18.34 -24.05
CA PHE A 279 -9.09 -18.08 -23.99
C PHE A 279 -9.75 -18.26 -25.36
N VAL A 280 -9.19 -17.68 -26.41
CA VAL A 280 -9.74 -17.81 -27.77
C VAL A 280 -9.67 -19.27 -28.25
N ALA A 281 -8.56 -19.97 -28.02
CA ALA A 281 -8.39 -21.37 -28.42
C ALA A 281 -9.37 -22.32 -27.71
N GLU A 282 -9.75 -22.02 -26.47
CA GLU A 282 -10.73 -22.78 -25.69
C GLU A 282 -12.18 -22.31 -25.93
N GLY A 283 -12.42 -21.37 -26.84
CA GLY A 283 -13.76 -20.86 -27.15
C GLY A 283 -14.38 -20.05 -26.01
N LYS A 284 -13.55 -19.27 -25.30
CA LYS A 284 -13.92 -18.47 -24.13
C LYS A 284 -14.02 -16.97 -24.47
N PRO A 285 -15.17 -16.49 -24.97
CA PRO A 285 -15.36 -15.08 -25.34
C PRO A 285 -15.42 -14.13 -24.13
N GLY A 286 -15.21 -12.84 -24.38
CA GLY A 286 -15.38 -11.78 -23.38
C GLY A 286 -14.11 -11.46 -22.58
N ALA A 287 -12.95 -11.97 -22.98
CA ALA A 287 -11.66 -11.52 -22.47
C ALA A 287 -11.27 -10.18 -23.12
N THR A 288 -10.90 -9.18 -22.31
CA THR A 288 -10.47 -7.84 -22.76
C THR A 288 -9.15 -7.40 -22.14
N MET A 289 -8.47 -6.43 -22.75
CA MET A 289 -7.15 -5.90 -22.35
C MET A 289 -7.04 -4.38 -22.60
N ARG A 290 -5.96 -3.73 -22.14
CA ARG A 290 -5.66 -2.31 -22.39
C ARG A 290 -6.87 -1.38 -22.25
N SER A 291 -7.49 -0.94 -23.35
CA SER A 291 -8.65 -0.02 -23.34
C SER A 291 -9.90 -0.56 -22.63
N GLY A 292 -9.94 -1.86 -22.30
CA GLY A 292 -11.00 -2.46 -21.52
C GLY A 292 -11.14 -1.89 -20.09
N GLN A 293 -10.04 -1.39 -19.50
CA GLN A 293 -9.98 -0.79 -18.15
C GLN A 293 -8.84 0.23 -17.99
N THR A 294 -8.85 0.98 -16.88
CA THR A 294 -7.85 2.03 -16.62
C THR A 294 -6.54 1.54 -16.00
N TYR A 295 -6.32 0.22 -15.81
CA TYR A 295 -5.11 -0.33 -15.19
C TYR A 295 -3.86 -0.01 -15.99
N SER A 296 -2.90 0.68 -15.38
CA SER A 296 -1.54 0.89 -15.88
C SER A 296 -0.51 0.32 -14.90
N THR A 297 0.76 0.30 -15.30
CA THR A 297 1.89 -0.17 -14.46
C THR A 297 2.70 0.99 -13.89
N TRP A 298 2.11 2.18 -13.77
CA TRP A 298 2.77 3.36 -13.21
C TRP A 298 2.99 3.26 -11.69
N TRP A 299 1.93 2.95 -10.95
CA TRP A 299 1.85 3.12 -9.51
C TRP A 299 2.41 1.93 -8.72
N ASN A 300 3.38 2.16 -7.83
CA ASN A 300 4.10 1.13 -7.07
C ASN A 300 3.47 0.83 -5.69
N GLY A 301 2.17 0.53 -5.58
CA GLY A 301 1.63 0.14 -4.27
C GLY A 301 0.60 -0.97 -4.22
N GLY A 302 0.26 -1.56 -5.36
CA GLY A 302 -0.46 -2.82 -5.40
C GLY A 302 0.53 -3.98 -5.36
N MET A 303 0.08 -5.13 -4.88
CA MET A 303 0.91 -6.33 -4.81
C MET A 303 1.48 -6.69 -6.20
N ARG A 304 0.66 -6.66 -7.26
CA ARG A 304 1.16 -6.89 -8.63
C ARG A 304 2.02 -5.77 -9.21
N THR A 305 1.96 -4.55 -8.69
CA THR A 305 2.76 -3.45 -9.25
C THR A 305 4.12 -3.28 -8.58
N THR A 306 4.25 -3.64 -7.30
CA THR A 306 5.54 -3.55 -6.60
C THR A 306 6.55 -4.57 -7.11
N VAL A 307 6.12 -5.75 -7.56
CA VAL A 307 7.00 -6.78 -8.10
C VAL A 307 7.75 -6.36 -9.38
N TYR A 308 7.21 -5.42 -10.17
CA TYR A 308 7.89 -4.88 -11.36
C TYR A 308 9.22 -4.19 -11.02
N PHE A 309 9.34 -3.63 -9.81
CA PHE A 309 10.55 -2.97 -9.34
C PHE A 309 11.59 -3.96 -8.79
N HIS A 310 11.26 -5.26 -8.82
CA HIS A 310 12.02 -6.36 -8.24
C HIS A 310 12.35 -7.47 -9.26
N ASN A 311 12.40 -7.11 -10.56
CA ASN A 311 12.78 -8.02 -11.66
C ASN A 311 11.80 -9.20 -11.83
N MET A 312 10.52 -9.00 -11.52
CA MET A 312 9.45 -10.00 -11.62
C MET A 312 8.29 -9.50 -12.49
N ILE A 313 7.50 -10.44 -13.03
CA ILE A 313 6.33 -10.13 -13.87
C ILE A 313 5.06 -10.24 -13.03
N GLY A 314 4.46 -9.09 -12.70
CA GLY A 314 3.18 -9.02 -11.99
C GLY A 314 1.98 -9.08 -12.93
N LEU A 315 0.97 -9.85 -12.57
CA LEU A 315 -0.28 -10.02 -13.31
C LEU A 315 -1.46 -9.72 -12.41
N LEU A 316 -2.55 -9.27 -13.02
CA LEU A 316 -3.86 -9.18 -12.41
C LEU A 316 -4.91 -9.44 -13.46
N THR A 317 -5.94 -10.18 -13.05
CA THR A 317 -7.18 -10.28 -13.78
C THR A 317 -8.32 -9.70 -12.97
N GLU A 318 -9.29 -9.10 -13.66
CA GLU A 318 -10.60 -8.78 -13.08
C GLU A 318 -11.65 -9.63 -13.78
N ALA A 319 -12.20 -10.63 -13.10
CA ALA A 319 -13.24 -11.48 -13.67
C ALA A 319 -14.62 -11.18 -13.05
N ILE A 320 -15.67 -11.24 -13.86
CA ILE A 320 -17.04 -11.31 -13.32
C ILE A 320 -17.22 -12.63 -12.59
N GLY A 321 -18.16 -12.71 -11.67
CA GLY A 321 -18.50 -13.96 -11.00
C GLY A 321 -19.14 -13.72 -9.64
N ASN A 322 -20.18 -14.46 -9.35
CA ASN A 322 -20.82 -14.45 -8.03
C ASN A 322 -21.42 -15.85 -7.79
N PRO A 323 -21.32 -16.40 -6.57
CA PRO A 323 -21.99 -17.66 -6.23
C PRO A 323 -23.51 -17.60 -6.44
N THR A 324 -24.12 -16.43 -6.31
CA THR A 324 -25.49 -16.20 -6.79
C THR A 324 -25.43 -15.89 -8.30
N PRO A 325 -26.10 -16.69 -9.17
CA PRO A 325 -26.09 -16.45 -10.62
C PRO A 325 -26.43 -15.01 -11.00
N MET A 326 -25.72 -14.49 -11.99
CA MET A 326 -25.85 -13.12 -12.47
C MET A 326 -26.17 -13.10 -13.97
N GLU A 327 -26.26 -11.91 -14.55
CA GLU A 327 -26.44 -11.72 -15.99
C GLU A 327 -25.26 -10.96 -16.58
N ILE A 328 -24.85 -11.35 -17.78
CA ILE A 328 -24.03 -10.50 -18.64
C ILE A 328 -25.00 -9.59 -19.42
N PRO A 329 -25.00 -8.27 -19.16
CA PRO A 329 -25.95 -7.37 -19.78
C PRO A 329 -25.58 -7.08 -21.24
N VAL A 330 -26.56 -6.62 -22.01
CA VAL A 330 -26.34 -6.07 -23.36
C VAL A 330 -25.56 -4.75 -23.25
N VAL A 331 -24.36 -4.71 -23.82
CA VAL A 331 -23.56 -3.48 -23.95
C VAL A 331 -23.24 -3.26 -25.43
N PRO A 332 -23.98 -2.37 -26.13
CA PRO A 332 -23.84 -2.20 -27.58
C PRO A 332 -22.42 -1.91 -28.06
N SER A 333 -21.66 -1.09 -27.32
CA SER A 333 -20.28 -0.75 -27.65
C SER A 333 -19.28 -1.92 -27.55
N ARG A 334 -19.71 -3.07 -27.01
CA ARG A 334 -18.88 -4.27 -26.82
C ARG A 334 -19.32 -5.45 -27.69
N GLN A 335 -20.15 -5.21 -28.71
CA GLN A 335 -20.62 -6.27 -29.60
C GLN A 335 -19.73 -6.45 -30.85
N LEU A 336 -18.88 -5.46 -31.15
CA LEU A 336 -17.96 -5.52 -32.29
C LEU A 336 -16.58 -6.01 -31.82
N PRO A 337 -16.00 -7.06 -32.43
CA PRO A 337 -14.63 -7.48 -32.12
C PRO A 337 -13.60 -6.42 -32.55
N HIS A 338 -12.58 -6.23 -31.72
CA HIS A 338 -11.42 -5.37 -32.01
C HIS A 338 -10.18 -5.87 -31.25
N GLY A 339 -9.02 -5.22 -31.43
CA GLY A 339 -7.74 -5.70 -30.88
C GLY A 339 -7.72 -5.94 -29.36
N ASP A 340 -8.47 -5.15 -28.62
CA ASP A 340 -8.55 -5.22 -27.15
C ASP A 340 -9.76 -6.05 -26.64
N LEU A 341 -10.62 -6.55 -27.54
CA LEU A 341 -11.74 -7.45 -27.27
C LEU A 341 -11.95 -8.35 -28.51
N PRO A 342 -11.08 -9.36 -28.71
CA PRO A 342 -11.03 -10.10 -29.97
C PRO A 342 -12.24 -11.02 -30.20
N MET A 343 -12.84 -11.52 -29.12
CA MET A 343 -13.99 -12.43 -29.18
C MET A 343 -15.06 -11.96 -28.18
N PRO A 344 -15.95 -11.01 -28.55
CA PRO A 344 -17.03 -10.55 -27.67
C PRO A 344 -17.95 -11.67 -27.19
N ILE A 345 -18.47 -11.55 -25.96
CA ILE A 345 -19.42 -12.51 -25.38
C ILE A 345 -20.87 -12.09 -25.63
N THR A 346 -21.73 -13.07 -25.94
CA THR A 346 -23.17 -12.87 -26.04
C THR A 346 -23.78 -12.66 -24.64
N PRO A 347 -24.69 -11.66 -24.47
CA PRO A 347 -25.47 -11.49 -23.25
C PRO A 347 -26.21 -12.77 -22.87
N GLN A 348 -26.09 -13.19 -21.61
CA GLN A 348 -26.63 -14.46 -21.13
C GLN A 348 -26.69 -14.49 -19.60
N LYS A 349 -27.43 -15.45 -19.06
CA LYS A 349 -27.30 -15.83 -17.65
C LYS A 349 -25.92 -16.43 -17.42
N TRP A 350 -25.29 -16.05 -16.32
CA TRP A 350 -23.92 -16.40 -15.99
C TRP A 350 -23.85 -17.06 -14.61
N HIS A 351 -23.20 -18.21 -14.56
CA HIS A 351 -23.07 -19.07 -13.40
C HIS A 351 -21.65 -19.05 -12.85
N PHE A 352 -21.50 -19.29 -11.55
CA PHE A 352 -20.21 -19.11 -10.87
C PHE A 352 -19.13 -20.06 -11.41
N ALA A 353 -19.50 -21.30 -11.72
CA ALA A 353 -18.63 -22.30 -12.35
C ALA A 353 -18.05 -21.83 -13.70
N GLN A 354 -18.75 -20.97 -14.45
CA GLN A 354 -18.22 -20.43 -15.70
C GLN A 354 -17.06 -19.48 -15.43
N SER A 355 -17.18 -18.58 -14.44
CA SER A 355 -16.08 -17.71 -14.00
C SER A 355 -14.89 -18.51 -13.49
N MET A 356 -15.15 -19.54 -12.67
CA MET A 356 -14.12 -20.47 -12.18
C MET A 356 -13.33 -21.08 -13.35
N ALA A 357 -14.02 -21.51 -14.40
CA ALA A 357 -13.36 -22.05 -15.58
C ALA A 357 -12.45 -21.03 -16.28
N TYR A 358 -12.77 -19.73 -16.29
CA TYR A 358 -11.88 -18.71 -16.88
C TYR A 358 -10.61 -18.53 -16.04
N GLU A 359 -10.72 -18.41 -14.73
CA GLU A 359 -9.53 -18.26 -13.85
C GLU A 359 -8.63 -19.51 -13.89
N LEU A 360 -9.20 -20.72 -13.94
CA LEU A 360 -8.42 -21.94 -14.13
C LEU A 360 -7.68 -21.95 -15.47
N THR A 361 -8.30 -21.50 -16.55
CA THR A 361 -7.63 -21.34 -17.85
C THR A 361 -6.51 -20.31 -17.78
N ALA A 362 -6.73 -19.18 -17.09
CA ALA A 362 -5.73 -18.16 -16.88
C ALA A 362 -4.51 -18.72 -16.14
N ASN A 363 -4.73 -19.43 -15.03
CA ASN A 363 -3.68 -20.08 -14.26
C ASN A 363 -2.87 -21.06 -15.09
N ARG A 364 -3.55 -21.93 -15.86
CA ARG A 364 -2.87 -22.89 -16.72
C ARG A 364 -2.12 -22.20 -17.87
N ALA A 365 -2.59 -21.07 -18.39
CA ALA A 365 -1.85 -20.27 -19.37
C ALA A 365 -0.55 -19.70 -18.77
N VAL A 366 -0.61 -19.21 -17.54
CA VAL A 366 0.54 -18.68 -16.80
C VAL A 366 1.57 -19.78 -16.51
N LEU A 367 1.13 -20.94 -16.01
CA LEU A 367 2.01 -22.10 -15.80
C LEU A 367 2.60 -22.60 -17.12
N ASP A 368 1.82 -22.59 -18.22
CA ASP A 368 2.30 -23.02 -19.52
C ASP A 368 3.43 -22.14 -20.05
N VAL A 369 3.24 -20.82 -20.03
CA VAL A 369 4.27 -19.89 -20.50
C VAL A 369 5.49 -19.92 -19.57
N ALA A 370 5.30 -20.04 -18.25
CA ALA A 370 6.39 -20.20 -17.29
C ALA A 370 7.23 -21.45 -17.60
N SER A 371 6.60 -22.62 -17.76
CA SER A 371 7.28 -23.87 -18.07
C SER A 371 8.04 -23.82 -19.40
N ARG A 372 7.42 -23.25 -20.45
CA ARG A 372 8.02 -23.17 -21.80
C ARG A 372 9.20 -22.20 -21.88
N TYR A 373 9.15 -21.11 -21.11
CA TYR A 373 10.14 -20.03 -21.14
C TYR A 373 10.95 -19.92 -19.84
N ARG A 374 11.00 -20.98 -19.02
CA ARG A 374 11.62 -20.92 -17.67
C ARG A 374 13.04 -20.37 -17.69
N GLU A 375 13.85 -20.82 -18.64
CA GLU A 375 15.26 -20.43 -18.74
C GLU A 375 15.38 -18.95 -19.11
N THR A 376 14.49 -18.47 -19.99
CA THR A 376 14.40 -17.06 -20.38
C THR A 376 14.02 -16.19 -19.20
N PHE A 377 12.95 -16.51 -18.47
CA PHE A 377 12.52 -15.72 -17.32
C PHE A 377 13.58 -15.67 -16.22
N LEU A 378 14.19 -16.81 -15.88
CA LEU A 378 15.25 -16.90 -14.89
C LEU A 378 16.48 -16.09 -15.30
N TYR A 379 16.92 -16.22 -16.55
CA TYR A 379 18.06 -15.47 -17.06
C TYR A 379 17.77 -13.96 -17.14
N ASN A 380 16.57 -13.57 -17.59
CA ASN A 380 16.19 -12.17 -17.71
C ASN A 380 16.05 -11.50 -16.34
N ALA A 381 15.61 -12.21 -15.29
CA ALA A 381 15.68 -11.70 -13.93
C ALA A 381 17.12 -11.30 -13.52
N TRP A 382 18.11 -12.13 -13.86
CA TRP A 382 19.53 -11.80 -13.68
C TRP A 382 19.97 -10.63 -14.55
N LYS A 383 19.53 -10.58 -15.81
CA LYS A 383 19.89 -9.48 -16.70
C LYS A 383 19.36 -8.13 -16.21
N MET A 384 18.10 -8.07 -15.79
CA MET A 384 17.47 -6.87 -15.21
C MET A 384 18.20 -6.42 -13.94
N ALA A 385 18.56 -7.36 -13.07
CA ALA A 385 19.35 -7.08 -11.86
C ALA A 385 20.73 -6.49 -12.19
N ARG A 386 21.48 -7.10 -13.13
CA ARG A 386 22.79 -6.59 -13.57
C ARG A 386 22.70 -5.22 -14.23
N ASN A 387 21.67 -4.97 -15.04
CA ASN A 387 21.44 -3.65 -15.63
C ASN A 387 21.24 -2.59 -14.52
N SER A 388 20.45 -2.91 -13.50
CA SER A 388 20.21 -2.03 -12.34
C SER A 388 21.48 -1.77 -11.54
N ILE A 389 22.27 -2.81 -11.23
CA ILE A 389 23.56 -2.69 -10.53
C ILE A 389 24.52 -1.80 -11.34
N ALA A 390 24.62 -2.02 -12.66
CA ALA A 390 25.47 -1.22 -13.54
C ALA A 390 25.04 0.25 -13.55
N ARG A 391 23.74 0.55 -13.70
CA ARG A 391 23.20 1.93 -13.61
C ARG A 391 23.46 2.57 -12.24
N GLY A 392 23.43 1.81 -11.15
CA GLY A 392 23.80 2.31 -9.83
C GLY A 392 25.30 2.58 -9.66
N SER A 393 26.14 1.91 -10.44
CA SER A 393 27.62 1.94 -10.33
C SER A 393 28.29 2.91 -11.31
N THR A 394 27.65 3.27 -12.44
CA THR A 394 28.14 4.27 -13.42
C THR A 394 27.17 5.44 -13.63
N ASP A 395 27.62 6.58 -14.15
CA ASP A 395 26.74 7.76 -14.23
C ASP A 395 25.53 7.44 -15.11
N SER A 396 24.34 7.64 -14.55
CA SER A 396 23.08 7.32 -15.21
C SER A 396 22.10 8.46 -15.10
N TRP A 397 21.14 8.50 -16.01
CA TRP A 397 20.10 9.51 -16.07
C TRP A 397 18.77 8.85 -16.39
N THR A 398 17.82 8.99 -15.48
CA THR A 398 16.42 8.67 -15.78
C THR A 398 15.84 9.74 -16.71
N ILE A 399 15.22 9.31 -17.81
CA ILE A 399 14.48 10.17 -18.73
C ILE A 399 13.05 10.29 -18.22
N THR A 400 12.59 11.51 -17.99
CA THR A 400 11.25 11.78 -17.44
C THR A 400 10.41 12.64 -18.40
N PRO A 401 9.08 12.65 -18.27
CA PRO A 401 8.19 13.53 -19.04
C PRO A 401 8.59 15.01 -19.01
N LYS A 402 9.03 15.57 -17.88
CA LYS A 402 9.56 16.94 -17.79
C LYS A 402 10.77 17.16 -18.67
N LYS A 403 11.73 16.23 -18.71
CA LYS A 403 12.91 16.33 -19.60
C LYS A 403 12.50 16.28 -21.07
N VAL A 404 11.53 15.42 -21.41
CA VAL A 404 10.98 15.33 -22.78
C VAL A 404 10.25 16.63 -23.15
N ALA A 405 9.44 17.20 -22.26
CA ALA A 405 8.77 18.47 -22.49
C ALA A 405 9.77 19.62 -22.67
N ALA A 406 10.82 19.67 -21.83
CA ALA A 406 11.90 20.65 -21.97
C ALA A 406 12.63 20.52 -23.32
N LEU A 407 12.89 19.30 -23.78
CA LEU A 407 13.49 19.07 -25.10
C LEU A 407 12.57 19.51 -26.24
N LYS A 408 11.27 19.18 -26.18
CA LYS A 408 10.28 19.65 -27.17
C LYS A 408 10.25 21.17 -27.24
N MET A 409 10.25 21.87 -26.11
CA MET A 409 10.32 23.33 -26.06
C MET A 409 11.63 23.89 -26.60
N ALA A 410 12.74 23.16 -26.44
CA ALA A 410 14.04 23.59 -26.91
C ALA A 410 14.23 23.38 -28.42
N LEU A 411 13.51 22.47 -29.07
CA LEU A 411 13.63 22.20 -30.51
C LEU A 411 12.68 23.09 -31.31
N PRO A 412 13.12 23.67 -32.46
CA PRO A 412 12.24 24.47 -33.30
C PRO A 412 11.14 23.61 -33.93
N ASP A 413 9.96 24.21 -34.14
CA ASP A 413 8.70 23.59 -34.63
C ASP A 413 8.77 23.04 -36.09
N THR A 414 9.96 22.93 -36.67
CA THR A 414 10.19 22.60 -38.09
C THR A 414 10.67 21.17 -38.34
N THR A 415 10.78 20.33 -37.30
CA THR A 415 11.14 18.92 -37.51
C THR A 415 9.89 18.11 -37.85
N LYS A 416 9.65 17.85 -39.15
CA LYS A 416 8.86 16.67 -39.54
C LYS A 416 9.46 15.45 -38.80
N GLU A 417 8.62 14.54 -38.31
CA GLU A 417 9.09 13.29 -37.71
C GLU A 417 10.15 12.63 -38.62
N GLY A 418 11.36 12.43 -38.08
CA GLY A 418 12.51 11.88 -38.82
C GLY A 418 13.53 12.88 -39.39
N SER A 419 13.32 14.21 -39.29
CA SER A 419 14.30 15.20 -39.82
C SER A 419 15.26 15.78 -38.78
N ALA A 420 15.14 15.40 -37.50
CA ALA A 420 15.95 15.90 -36.40
C ALA A 420 17.35 15.25 -36.33
N GLY A 421 18.15 15.46 -37.37
CA GLY A 421 19.63 15.43 -37.45
C GLY A 421 20.46 14.36 -36.70
N GLY A 422 21.43 13.76 -37.39
CA GLY A 422 22.39 12.79 -36.83
C GLY A 422 23.26 13.29 -35.67
N LEU A 423 24.24 12.48 -35.22
CA LEU A 423 25.01 12.66 -33.98
C LEU A 423 25.63 14.07 -33.76
N ASN A 424 25.94 14.81 -34.83
CA ASN A 424 26.54 16.15 -34.78
C ASN A 424 25.52 17.29 -34.95
N SER A 425 24.23 17.02 -34.84
CA SER A 425 23.18 18.01 -35.07
C SER A 425 22.97 18.94 -33.85
N PRO A 426 22.45 20.16 -34.06
CA PRO A 426 21.98 21.01 -32.97
C PRO A 426 20.91 20.34 -32.09
N ALA A 427 20.12 19.43 -32.66
CA ALA A 427 19.13 18.65 -31.93
C ALA A 427 19.80 17.67 -30.96
N MET A 428 20.85 16.97 -31.38
CA MET A 428 21.63 16.08 -30.51
C MET A 428 22.41 16.85 -29.42
N ALA A 429 22.90 18.04 -29.73
CA ALA A 429 23.50 18.92 -28.72
C ALA A 429 22.48 19.31 -27.63
N LYS A 430 21.25 19.70 -28.03
CA LYS A 430 20.15 19.99 -27.09
C LYS A 430 19.70 18.75 -26.32
N TRP A 431 19.60 17.60 -26.98
CA TRP A 431 19.30 16.32 -26.33
C TRP A 431 20.34 16.02 -25.26
N THR A 432 21.63 16.14 -25.57
CA THR A 432 22.71 15.86 -24.61
C THR A 432 22.66 16.83 -23.44
N ALA A 433 22.50 18.13 -23.70
CA ALA A 433 22.41 19.15 -22.66
C ALA A 433 21.25 18.94 -21.68
N ILE A 434 20.11 18.42 -22.15
CA ILE A 434 18.89 18.21 -21.33
C ILE A 434 18.86 16.81 -20.71
N MET A 435 19.11 15.77 -21.50
CA MET A 435 18.96 14.37 -21.08
C MET A 435 20.17 13.85 -20.30
N ARG A 436 21.35 14.43 -20.50
CA ARG A 436 22.62 14.06 -19.86
C ARG A 436 23.22 15.20 -19.03
N ASN A 437 22.39 16.13 -18.55
CA ASN A 437 22.84 17.20 -17.65
C ASN A 437 23.54 16.60 -16.40
N PRO A 438 24.84 16.88 -16.14
CA PRO A 438 25.57 16.30 -15.02
C PRO A 438 24.96 16.58 -13.63
N ALA A 439 24.22 17.69 -13.49
CA ALA A 439 23.52 18.04 -12.25
C ALA A 439 22.31 17.15 -11.96
N ASP A 440 21.72 16.54 -13.00
CA ASP A 440 20.50 15.75 -12.94
C ASP A 440 20.79 14.24 -13.08
N ARG A 441 22.02 13.82 -12.74
CA ARG A 441 22.40 12.42 -12.62
C ARG A 441 21.56 11.73 -11.54
N ASP A 442 21.28 10.46 -11.74
CA ASP A 442 20.69 9.63 -10.70
C ASP A 442 21.70 9.44 -9.56
N ALA A 443 21.21 9.34 -8.32
CA ALA A 443 22.08 9.20 -7.17
C ALA A 443 22.83 7.84 -7.16
N ARG A 444 24.05 7.83 -6.62
CA ARG A 444 24.83 6.64 -6.22
C ARG A 444 24.34 6.02 -4.94
N GLY A 445 23.68 6.82 -4.14
CA GLY A 445 23.07 6.41 -2.91
C GLY A 445 22.52 7.59 -2.14
N TYR A 446 21.82 7.24 -1.08
CA TYR A 446 21.15 8.16 -0.18
C TYR A 446 21.73 7.97 1.22
N ILE A 447 21.98 9.07 1.92
CA ILE A 447 22.41 9.06 3.32
C ILE A 447 21.26 9.62 4.16
N ILE A 448 20.77 8.83 5.10
CA ILE A 448 19.75 9.20 6.08
C ILE A 448 20.49 9.44 7.40
N SER A 449 20.71 10.71 7.73
CA SER A 449 21.51 11.09 8.89
C SER A 449 20.81 10.69 10.20
N ALA A 450 21.56 10.16 11.17
CA ALA A 450 20.99 9.77 12.46
C ALA A 450 20.48 10.96 13.27
N ASN A 451 21.08 12.13 13.13
CA ASN A 451 20.72 13.32 13.91
C ASN A 451 19.49 14.10 13.41
N GLN A 452 18.74 13.57 12.43
CA GLN A 452 17.51 14.22 11.97
C GLN A 452 16.41 14.21 13.04
N PRO A 453 15.42 15.12 12.97
CA PRO A 453 14.47 15.33 14.08
C PRO A 453 13.59 14.12 14.45
N ASP A 454 13.22 13.26 13.49
CA ASP A 454 12.34 12.09 13.68
C ASP A 454 13.01 10.80 13.16
N PHE A 455 14.20 10.49 13.69
CA PHE A 455 14.94 9.29 13.30
C PHE A 455 14.19 7.96 13.57
N PRO A 456 13.29 7.83 14.59
CA PRO A 456 12.40 6.68 14.70
C PRO A 456 11.54 6.47 13.46
N THR A 457 10.94 7.54 12.91
CA THR A 457 10.18 7.46 11.66
C THR A 457 11.08 7.11 10.47
N ALA A 458 12.30 7.66 10.40
CA ALA A 458 13.28 7.26 9.38
C ALA A 458 13.68 5.77 9.48
N THR A 459 13.71 5.22 10.69
CA THR A 459 13.94 3.77 10.91
C THR A 459 12.75 2.94 10.42
N LYS A 460 11.50 3.42 10.58
CA LYS A 460 10.31 2.78 10.00
C LYS A 460 10.36 2.79 8.46
N PHE A 461 10.77 3.90 7.86
CA PHE A 461 10.98 4.00 6.42
C PHE A 461 12.04 3.00 5.92
N VAL A 462 13.19 2.93 6.58
CA VAL A 462 14.23 1.92 6.27
C VAL A 462 13.69 0.50 6.39
N ASN A 463 12.85 0.22 7.38
CA ASN A 463 12.22 -1.10 7.50
C ASN A 463 11.21 -1.38 6.38
N ALA A 464 10.50 -0.39 5.84
CA ALA A 464 9.68 -0.57 4.64
C ALA A 464 10.54 -1.00 3.44
N LEU A 465 11.71 -0.38 3.25
CA LEU A 465 12.67 -0.79 2.21
C LEU A 465 13.17 -2.22 2.42
N ILE A 466 13.56 -2.58 3.66
CA ILE A 466 14.08 -3.92 3.97
C ILE A 466 13.01 -5.00 3.80
N LYS A 467 11.75 -4.71 4.16
CA LYS A 467 10.61 -5.63 3.94
C LYS A 467 10.44 -5.92 2.44
N ASN A 468 10.67 -4.92 1.59
CA ASN A 468 10.69 -5.04 0.13
C ASN A 468 12.05 -5.54 -0.43
N GLY A 469 12.93 -6.11 0.40
CA GLY A 469 14.15 -6.76 -0.08
C GLY A 469 15.29 -5.80 -0.47
N ILE A 470 15.19 -4.51 -0.12
CA ILE A 470 16.28 -3.55 -0.33
C ILE A 470 17.40 -3.77 0.70
N THR A 471 18.63 -3.79 0.21
CA THR A 471 19.81 -3.76 1.08
C THR A 471 20.03 -2.34 1.61
N VAL A 472 20.00 -2.22 2.93
CA VAL A 472 20.32 -0.98 3.66
C VAL A 472 21.56 -1.20 4.52
N LEU A 473 22.46 -0.24 4.51
CA LEU A 473 23.69 -0.25 5.32
C LEU A 473 23.53 0.70 6.52
N ARG A 474 24.29 0.45 7.58
CA ARG A 474 24.39 1.31 8.76
C ARG A 474 25.85 1.67 9.02
N ALA A 475 26.11 2.94 9.31
CA ALA A 475 27.45 3.41 9.67
C ALA A 475 27.81 3.02 11.10
N GLY A 476 28.94 2.35 11.31
CA GLY A 476 29.46 1.98 12.63
C GLY A 476 30.27 3.09 13.32
N ALA A 477 30.68 4.11 12.57
CA ALA A 477 31.43 5.27 13.05
C ALA A 477 31.02 6.52 12.27
N ASP A 478 31.37 7.70 12.79
CA ASP A 478 31.23 8.97 12.07
C ASP A 478 32.01 8.92 10.74
N PHE A 479 31.47 9.56 9.71
CA PHE A 479 32.08 9.56 8.37
C PHE A 479 31.78 10.87 7.62
N ASN A 480 32.53 11.14 6.55
CA ASN A 480 32.35 12.35 5.74
C ASN A 480 32.09 11.97 4.27
N VAL A 481 31.13 12.65 3.64
CA VAL A 481 30.86 12.54 2.20
C VAL A 481 30.60 13.95 1.67
N ASN A 482 31.30 14.33 0.59
CA ASN A 482 31.17 15.64 -0.05
C ASN A 482 31.34 16.83 0.91
N GLY A 483 32.23 16.72 1.91
CA GLY A 483 32.49 17.77 2.89
C GLY A 483 31.45 17.86 4.02
N LYS A 484 30.38 17.05 3.98
CA LYS A 484 29.39 16.94 5.06
C LYS A 484 29.71 15.73 5.95
N SER A 485 29.73 15.96 7.26
CA SER A 485 29.94 14.89 8.26
C SER A 485 28.61 14.30 8.71
N TYR A 486 28.60 12.98 8.90
CA TYR A 486 27.44 12.20 9.31
C TYR A 486 27.80 11.38 10.55
N PRO A 487 26.92 11.33 11.56
CA PRO A 487 27.17 10.59 12.78
C PRO A 487 27.08 9.08 12.55
N ALA A 488 27.76 8.31 13.41
CA ALA A 488 27.55 6.89 13.57
C ALA A 488 26.06 6.56 13.75
N GLY A 489 25.63 5.40 13.24
CA GLY A 489 24.25 4.96 13.25
C GLY A 489 23.40 5.47 12.09
N SER A 490 23.89 6.40 11.26
CA SER A 490 23.22 6.84 10.04
C SER A 490 23.01 5.67 9.07
N PHE A 491 21.90 5.71 8.31
CA PHE A 491 21.62 4.70 7.29
C PHE A 491 22.13 5.14 5.92
N VAL A 492 22.59 4.18 5.13
CA VAL A 492 23.06 4.38 3.76
C VAL A 492 22.36 3.39 2.84
N VAL A 493 21.72 3.90 1.79
CA VAL A 493 21.07 3.09 0.76
C VAL A 493 21.80 3.30 -0.56
N LYS A 494 22.57 2.31 -1.01
CA LYS A 494 23.29 2.37 -2.29
C LYS A 494 22.35 2.07 -3.45
N THR A 495 22.52 2.74 -4.59
CA THR A 495 21.72 2.42 -5.79
C THR A 495 22.33 1.29 -6.61
N ALA A 496 23.60 0.92 -6.37
CA ALA A 496 24.26 -0.24 -6.98
C ALA A 496 23.75 -1.58 -6.38
N GLN A 497 22.47 -1.88 -6.58
CA GLN A 497 21.82 -3.13 -6.17
C GLN A 497 20.72 -3.54 -7.15
N ALA A 498 20.32 -4.80 -7.13
CA ALA A 498 19.40 -5.39 -8.11
C ALA A 498 18.05 -4.65 -8.20
N PHE A 499 17.49 -4.26 -7.06
CA PHE A 499 16.19 -3.59 -6.96
C PHE A 499 16.32 -2.07 -6.90
N ARG A 500 17.35 -1.51 -7.58
CA ARG A 500 17.53 -0.06 -7.77
C ARG A 500 16.25 0.68 -8.18
N PRO A 501 15.38 0.15 -9.06
CA PRO A 501 14.14 0.84 -9.41
C PRO A 501 13.29 1.18 -8.17
N HIS A 502 13.11 0.25 -7.24
CA HIS A 502 12.33 0.48 -6.02
C HIS A 502 13.03 1.52 -5.12
N VAL A 503 14.37 1.50 -5.04
CA VAL A 503 15.13 2.54 -4.31
C VAL A 503 14.83 3.92 -4.90
N LEU A 504 14.98 4.12 -6.21
CA LEU A 504 14.68 5.42 -6.82
C LEU A 504 13.23 5.84 -6.58
N ASP A 505 12.30 4.92 -6.73
CA ASP A 505 10.87 5.18 -6.58
C ASP A 505 10.48 5.65 -5.16
N MET A 506 11.25 5.24 -4.13
CA MET A 506 11.00 5.62 -2.73
C MET A 506 11.65 6.95 -2.31
N PHE A 507 12.71 7.40 -3.00
CA PHE A 507 13.48 8.61 -2.66
C PHE A 507 13.32 9.76 -3.64
N GLU A 508 13.15 9.48 -4.93
CA GLU A 508 13.06 10.50 -5.98
C GLU A 508 11.60 10.90 -6.25
N PRO A 509 11.35 12.10 -6.79
CA PRO A 509 10.00 12.56 -7.12
C PRO A 509 9.43 11.85 -8.37
N GLN A 510 8.14 11.54 -8.34
CA GLN A 510 7.48 10.91 -9.48
C GLN A 510 7.14 11.99 -10.49
N ASP A 511 7.24 11.66 -11.77
CA ASP A 511 6.96 12.57 -12.87
C ASP A 511 6.01 11.90 -13.85
N HIS A 512 4.73 11.83 -13.48
CA HIS A 512 3.72 11.16 -14.30
C HIS A 512 3.45 11.97 -15.57
N PRO A 513 3.36 11.33 -16.74
CA PRO A 513 3.09 12.04 -17.99
C PRO A 513 1.66 12.59 -18.01
N ASP A 514 1.46 13.71 -18.69
CA ASP A 514 0.12 14.20 -19.02
C ASP A 514 -0.62 13.13 -19.85
N ASP A 515 -1.74 12.62 -19.33
CA ASP A 515 -2.52 11.54 -19.93
C ASP A 515 -3.92 12.04 -20.31
N PHE A 516 -4.09 12.41 -21.58
CA PHE A 516 -5.32 12.95 -22.14
C PHE A 516 -5.71 12.18 -23.40
N PRO A 517 -6.99 11.80 -23.59
CA PRO A 517 -7.45 11.13 -24.80
C PRO A 517 -7.21 11.95 -26.09
N TYR A 518 -7.35 13.27 -25.99
CA TYR A 518 -7.07 14.25 -27.06
C TYR A 518 -6.92 15.65 -26.45
N PRO A 519 -6.34 16.64 -27.16
CA PRO A 519 -6.20 18.01 -26.66
C PRO A 519 -7.54 18.61 -26.21
N GLY A 520 -7.62 19.05 -24.94
CA GLY A 520 -8.83 19.64 -24.34
C GLY A 520 -9.80 18.64 -23.73
N ALA A 521 -9.56 17.32 -23.84
CA ALA A 521 -10.29 16.30 -23.10
C ALA A 521 -9.98 16.38 -21.59
N PRO A 522 -10.87 15.87 -20.72
CA PRO A 522 -10.50 15.62 -19.33
C PRO A 522 -9.36 14.59 -19.26
N PRO A 523 -8.49 14.66 -18.24
CA PRO A 523 -7.50 13.64 -17.93
C PRO A 523 -8.06 12.23 -17.92
N THR A 524 -7.30 11.26 -18.43
CA THR A 524 -7.51 9.85 -18.09
C THR A 524 -6.99 9.63 -16.66
N PRO A 525 -7.82 9.20 -15.70
CA PRO A 525 -7.36 8.96 -14.34
C PRO A 525 -6.24 7.91 -14.30
N PRO A 526 -5.19 8.10 -13.48
CA PRO A 526 -4.24 7.03 -13.20
C PRO A 526 -4.97 5.83 -12.58
N TYR A 527 -4.33 4.67 -12.60
CA TYR A 527 -4.89 3.48 -11.97
C TYR A 527 -5.20 3.70 -10.48
N ASP A 528 -4.28 4.32 -9.75
CA ASP A 528 -4.47 4.75 -8.36
C ASP A 528 -3.85 6.14 -8.13
N ASN A 529 -2.56 6.21 -7.75
CA ASN A 529 -1.88 7.48 -7.46
C ASN A 529 -0.91 7.85 -8.58
N ALA A 530 -0.75 9.16 -8.84
CA ALA A 530 0.29 9.66 -9.74
C ALA A 530 1.65 9.86 -9.02
N GLY A 531 1.65 10.16 -7.71
CA GLY A 531 2.86 10.35 -6.89
C GLY A 531 2.71 9.86 -5.44
N TRP A 532 3.74 9.21 -4.92
CA TRP A 532 3.72 8.52 -3.61
C TRP A 532 5.09 8.43 -2.93
N THR A 533 6.12 9.17 -3.39
CA THR A 533 7.49 9.12 -2.86
C THR A 533 7.52 9.04 -1.33
N LEU A 534 7.80 7.84 -0.80
CA LEU A 534 7.52 7.53 0.61
C LEU A 534 8.43 8.32 1.56
N ALA A 535 9.67 8.60 1.16
CA ALA A 535 10.57 9.43 1.95
C ALA A 535 9.96 10.82 2.21
N TYR A 536 9.29 11.43 1.23
CA TYR A 536 8.62 12.73 1.40
C TYR A 536 7.38 12.61 2.30
N GLN A 537 6.53 11.60 2.07
CA GLN A 537 5.34 11.36 2.90
C GLN A 537 5.70 11.16 4.37
N MET A 538 6.79 10.43 4.66
CA MET A 538 7.24 10.15 6.02
C MET A 538 8.09 11.28 6.63
N GLY A 539 8.37 12.36 5.88
CA GLY A 539 9.20 13.47 6.34
C GLY A 539 10.65 13.06 6.60
N VAL A 540 11.18 12.08 5.87
CA VAL A 540 12.55 11.60 6.01
C VAL A 540 13.50 12.60 5.36
N GLU A 541 14.47 13.09 6.14
CA GLU A 541 15.56 13.90 5.64
C GLU A 541 16.69 13.00 5.13
N PHE A 542 17.14 13.25 3.91
CA PHE A 542 18.20 12.48 3.27
C PHE A 542 19.03 13.34 2.31
N ASP A 543 20.30 12.97 2.14
CA ASP A 543 21.18 13.56 1.13
C ASP A 543 21.34 12.62 -0.06
N ARG A 544 21.22 13.19 -1.26
CA ARG A 544 21.52 12.52 -2.53
C ARG A 544 23.03 12.61 -2.79
N VAL A 545 23.71 11.48 -2.97
CA VAL A 545 25.14 11.46 -3.28
C VAL A 545 25.33 11.06 -4.75
N LEU A 546 25.94 11.93 -5.56
CA LEU A 546 26.18 11.69 -7.00
C LEU A 546 27.53 11.04 -7.30
N GLU A 547 28.49 11.17 -6.39
CA GLU A 547 29.83 10.60 -6.53
C GLU A 547 29.93 9.23 -5.84
N PRO A 548 30.85 8.34 -6.26
CA PRO A 548 31.19 7.16 -5.48
C PRO A 548 31.61 7.55 -4.07
N PHE A 549 31.18 6.78 -3.08
CA PHE A 549 31.49 7.05 -1.68
C PHE A 549 31.55 5.74 -0.90
N ASP A 550 32.36 5.68 0.15
CA ASP A 550 32.45 4.55 1.07
C ASP A 550 32.59 5.05 2.51
N GLY A 551 32.53 4.14 3.46
CA GLY A 551 32.61 4.45 4.88
C GLY A 551 32.55 3.20 5.73
N PRO A 552 32.48 3.33 7.06
CA PRO A 552 32.41 2.21 7.99
C PRO A 552 31.00 1.58 7.97
N PHE A 553 30.54 1.13 6.81
CA PHE A 553 29.18 0.67 6.58
C PHE A 553 29.06 -0.84 6.70
N THR A 554 28.05 -1.31 7.42
CA THR A 554 27.70 -2.74 7.49
C THR A 554 26.24 -2.94 7.09
N PRO A 555 25.89 -3.98 6.31
CA PRO A 555 24.50 -4.30 6.03
C PRO A 555 23.67 -4.50 7.30
N VAL A 556 22.45 -3.98 7.30
CA VAL A 556 21.48 -4.24 8.38
C VAL A 556 20.99 -5.69 8.24
N THR A 557 21.25 -6.51 9.25
CA THR A 557 20.74 -7.89 9.32
C THR A 557 19.35 -7.90 9.97
N GLY A 558 18.38 -8.57 9.33
CA GLY A 558 17.00 -8.58 9.84
C GLY A 558 16.31 -7.24 9.60
N PHE A 559 15.74 -6.64 10.64
CA PHE A 559 15.13 -5.30 10.56
C PHE A 559 15.93 -4.29 11.38
N ALA A 560 15.98 -3.05 10.90
CA ALA A 560 16.60 -1.95 11.61
C ALA A 560 15.92 -1.76 12.98
N GLN A 561 16.74 -1.76 14.03
CA GLN A 561 16.29 -1.53 15.39
C GLN A 561 16.31 -0.03 15.70
N PRO A 562 15.37 0.47 16.52
CA PRO A 562 15.42 1.84 17.02
C PRO A 562 16.76 2.12 17.72
N SER A 563 17.32 3.31 17.51
CA SER A 563 18.61 3.69 18.11
C SER A 563 18.42 4.45 19.42
N LEU A 564 19.15 4.08 20.48
CA LEU A 564 19.18 4.82 21.74
C LEU A 564 20.23 5.94 21.66
N GLN A 565 19.94 7.00 20.90
CA GLN A 565 20.93 8.05 20.60
C GLN A 565 21.47 8.76 21.84
N THR A 566 20.64 8.97 22.88
CA THR A 566 21.03 9.70 24.09
C THR A 566 21.28 8.79 25.30
N GLY A 567 21.37 7.47 25.09
CA GLY A 567 21.38 6.50 26.19
C GLY A 567 20.07 6.51 27.00
N MET A 568 20.08 5.79 28.13
CA MET A 568 18.92 5.69 29.02
C MET A 568 18.73 6.98 29.86
N PRO A 569 17.50 7.31 30.30
CA PRO A 569 17.25 8.53 31.03
C PRO A 569 18.02 8.58 32.37
N ALA A 570 18.70 9.69 32.66
CA ALA A 570 19.56 9.84 33.84
C ALA A 570 18.80 9.57 35.15
N SER A 571 19.32 8.69 36.02
CA SER A 571 18.69 8.28 37.29
C SER A 571 18.41 9.43 38.27
N SER A 572 19.13 10.54 38.13
CA SER A 572 18.99 11.77 38.92
C SER A 572 18.06 12.83 38.30
N ALA A 573 17.53 12.62 37.09
CA ALA A 573 16.61 13.56 36.46
C ALA A 573 15.39 13.89 37.34
N ALA A 574 15.04 15.17 37.41
CA ALA A 574 13.82 15.67 38.04
C ALA A 574 12.61 15.66 37.10
N GLY A 575 12.85 15.62 35.79
CA GLY A 575 11.82 15.44 34.77
C GLY A 575 12.41 15.08 33.41
N PHE A 576 11.55 14.58 32.52
CA PHE A 576 11.87 14.17 31.16
C PHE A 576 11.27 15.15 30.14
N LEU A 577 11.98 15.37 29.04
CA LEU A 577 11.58 16.27 27.95
C LEU A 577 11.47 15.47 26.65
N LEU A 578 10.27 15.43 26.05
CA LEU A 578 9.98 14.71 24.81
C LEU A 578 9.48 15.69 23.74
N THR A 579 10.16 15.78 22.60
CA THR A 579 9.81 16.73 21.54
C THR A 579 8.64 16.26 20.71
N ARG A 580 7.74 17.18 20.31
CA ARG A 580 6.63 16.89 19.39
C ARG A 580 7.07 16.61 17.95
N SER A 581 8.33 16.85 17.63
CA SER A 581 8.92 16.49 16.33
C SER A 581 9.07 14.98 16.14
N GLU A 582 8.96 14.17 17.19
CA GLU A 582 9.04 12.71 17.12
C GLU A 582 7.65 12.10 17.33
N ASN A 583 7.10 11.44 16.30
CA ASN A 583 5.76 10.84 16.39
C ASN A 583 5.65 9.82 17.55
N ASP A 584 6.69 9.02 17.76
CA ASP A 584 6.68 7.94 18.76
C ASP A 584 6.69 8.45 20.21
N ALA A 585 7.08 9.71 20.45
CA ALA A 585 7.00 10.33 21.78
C ALA A 585 5.56 10.40 22.31
N PHE A 586 4.57 10.48 21.42
CA PHE A 586 3.15 10.48 21.81
C PHE A 586 2.72 9.16 22.46
N THR A 587 3.34 8.03 22.11
CA THR A 587 3.09 6.73 22.78
C THR A 587 3.47 6.81 24.25
N ALA A 588 4.63 7.41 24.56
CA ALA A 588 5.09 7.57 25.93
C ALA A 588 4.16 8.50 26.74
N VAL A 589 3.71 9.59 26.12
CA VAL A 589 2.72 10.50 26.71
C VAL A 589 1.42 9.74 27.03
N ASN A 590 0.88 9.00 26.07
CA ASN A 590 -0.36 8.24 26.25
C ASN A 590 -0.23 7.19 27.36
N ARG A 591 0.89 6.45 27.42
CA ARG A 591 1.16 5.48 28.50
C ARG A 591 1.26 6.11 29.88
N VAL A 592 1.90 7.28 30.00
CA VAL A 592 1.99 8.00 31.28
C VAL A 592 0.61 8.47 31.73
N LEU A 593 -0.17 9.08 30.83
CA LEU A 593 -1.53 9.54 31.11
C LEU A 593 -2.46 8.38 31.50
N ALA A 594 -2.39 7.25 30.80
CA ALA A 594 -3.18 6.04 31.10
C ALA A 594 -2.87 5.44 32.49
N ARG A 595 -1.70 5.73 33.06
CA ARG A 595 -1.29 5.30 34.41
C ARG A 595 -1.52 6.38 35.47
N GLY A 596 -2.22 7.47 35.13
CA GLY A 596 -2.50 8.58 36.05
C GLY A 596 -1.29 9.48 36.33
N GLY A 597 -0.22 9.37 35.54
CA GLY A 597 0.96 10.23 35.66
C GLY A 597 0.72 11.63 35.09
N SER A 598 1.43 12.62 35.62
CA SER A 598 1.32 14.00 35.15
C SER A 598 2.15 14.23 33.88
N VAL A 599 1.55 14.86 32.88
CA VAL A 599 2.23 15.35 31.67
C VAL A 599 1.93 16.83 31.52
N TYR A 600 2.94 17.60 31.12
CA TYR A 600 2.82 19.01 30.81
C TYR A 600 3.39 19.29 29.43
N ALA A 601 3.07 20.45 28.87
CA ALA A 601 3.70 21.02 27.69
C ALA A 601 4.40 22.32 28.09
N LEU A 602 5.59 22.55 27.56
CA LEU A 602 6.31 23.81 27.78
C LEU A 602 5.51 25.00 27.23
N ALA A 603 5.38 26.06 28.03
CA ALA A 603 4.72 27.32 27.64
C ALA A 603 5.66 28.29 26.89
N SER A 604 6.96 28.03 26.95
CA SER A 604 8.01 28.76 26.23
C SER A 604 9.21 27.82 25.99
N PRO A 605 10.06 28.09 24.99
CA PRO A 605 11.28 27.31 24.77
C PRO A 605 12.22 27.35 25.97
N ILE A 606 12.94 26.25 26.22
CA ILE A 606 13.99 26.15 27.25
C ILE A 606 15.26 25.52 26.67
N THR A 607 16.37 25.62 27.40
CA THR A 607 17.60 24.87 27.12
C THR A 607 17.92 23.97 28.30
N ALA A 608 18.17 22.68 28.04
CA ALA A 608 18.56 21.70 29.04
C ALA A 608 19.60 20.73 28.46
N ASN A 609 20.70 20.50 29.19
CA ASN A 609 21.83 19.66 28.76
C ASN A 609 22.31 19.97 27.33
N ASP A 610 22.59 21.25 27.07
CA ASP A 610 23.07 21.76 25.78
C ASP A 610 22.13 21.54 24.57
N ARG A 611 20.88 21.12 24.83
CA ARG A 611 19.83 21.01 23.82
C ARG A 611 18.70 22.01 24.08
N ARG A 612 18.28 22.68 23.01
CA ARG A 612 17.09 23.54 23.01
C ARG A 612 15.83 22.69 22.81
N TYR A 613 14.80 22.97 23.59
CA TYR A 613 13.48 22.36 23.52
C TYR A 613 12.45 23.44 23.23
N GLU A 614 11.69 23.24 22.15
CA GLU A 614 10.74 24.24 21.66
C GLU A 614 9.45 24.27 22.46
N LEU A 615 8.66 25.33 22.23
CA LEU A 615 7.28 25.46 22.71
C LEU A 615 6.50 24.16 22.49
N GLY A 616 5.73 23.73 23.48
CA GLY A 616 4.90 22.53 23.37
C GLY A 616 5.60 21.20 23.56
N THR A 617 6.93 21.17 23.73
CA THR A 617 7.67 19.98 24.18
C THR A 617 7.01 19.42 25.44
N PHE A 618 6.83 18.11 25.49
CA PHE A 618 6.24 17.46 26.65
C PHE A 618 7.26 17.41 27.79
N TYR A 619 6.83 17.84 28.98
CA TYR A 619 7.56 17.71 30.24
C TYR A 619 6.84 16.72 31.15
N ILE A 620 7.57 15.70 31.62
CA ILE A 620 7.02 14.64 32.47
C ILE A 620 7.86 14.59 33.76
N PRO A 621 7.31 14.94 34.92
CA PRO A 621 8.03 14.83 36.19
C PRO A 621 8.54 13.41 36.42
N ALA A 622 9.77 13.31 36.93
CA ALA A 622 10.40 12.03 37.19
C ALA A 622 9.88 11.43 38.51
N THR A 623 9.22 10.28 38.40
CA THR A 623 8.86 9.38 39.49
C THR A 623 9.34 7.97 39.12
N ASP A 624 9.30 7.03 40.05
CA ASP A 624 9.68 5.63 39.75
C ASP A 624 8.83 5.04 38.61
N VAL A 625 7.54 5.37 38.59
CA VAL A 625 6.59 4.92 37.55
C VAL A 625 6.90 5.57 36.21
N THR A 626 7.04 6.91 36.15
CA THR A 626 7.30 7.60 34.87
C THR A 626 8.68 7.25 34.34
N ARG A 627 9.70 7.07 35.20
CA ARG A 627 11.01 6.54 34.80
C ARG A 627 10.90 5.25 34.04
N LYS A 628 10.18 4.29 34.60
CA LYS A 628 10.04 2.97 33.99
C LYS A 628 9.30 3.06 32.65
N ILE A 629 8.20 3.80 32.59
CA ILE A 629 7.42 3.97 31.35
C ILE A 629 8.28 4.62 30.25
N ILE A 630 8.97 5.71 30.56
CA ILE A 630 9.82 6.41 29.59
C ILE A 630 10.97 5.52 29.15
N ALA A 631 11.67 4.88 30.08
CA ALA A 631 12.76 3.96 29.78
C ALA A 631 12.33 2.79 28.89
N ASP A 632 11.19 2.16 29.20
CA ASP A 632 10.69 1.01 28.45
C ASP A 632 10.22 1.42 27.05
N THR A 633 9.47 2.52 26.95
CA THR A 633 8.97 3.01 25.66
C THR A 633 10.10 3.54 24.79
N GLN A 634 11.13 4.17 25.37
CA GLN A 634 12.33 4.59 24.65
C GLN A 634 13.07 3.40 24.05
N ARG A 635 13.22 2.28 24.79
CA ARG A 635 13.83 1.05 24.24
C ARG A 635 13.00 0.45 23.11
N GLU A 636 11.68 0.52 23.22
CA GLU A 636 10.77 -0.02 22.21
C GLU A 636 10.74 0.82 20.93
N LYS A 637 10.75 2.16 21.05
CA LYS A 637 10.46 3.08 19.94
C LYS A 637 11.65 3.94 19.48
N GLY A 638 12.66 4.14 20.33
CA GLY A 638 13.90 4.85 20.00
C GLY A 638 13.82 6.36 19.88
N PHE A 639 12.76 7.01 20.38
CA PHE A 639 12.71 8.48 20.43
C PHE A 639 13.73 9.04 21.44
N ILE A 640 14.07 10.32 21.30
CA ILE A 640 15.06 10.96 22.17
C ILE A 640 14.42 11.44 23.47
N VAL A 641 15.06 11.14 24.60
CA VAL A 641 14.63 11.58 25.92
C VAL A 641 15.59 12.64 26.46
N GLY A 642 15.12 13.89 26.51
CA GLY A 642 15.74 14.96 27.27
C GLY A 642 15.43 14.86 28.77
N TRP A 643 16.12 15.63 29.59
CA TRP A 643 15.88 15.65 31.03
C TRP A 643 16.28 16.98 31.68
N THR A 644 15.76 17.25 32.88
CA THR A 644 16.13 18.42 33.69
C THR A 644 16.70 17.99 35.04
N GLN A 645 17.67 18.75 35.57
CA GLN A 645 18.22 18.51 36.93
C GLN A 645 17.25 18.92 38.04
N ALA A 646 16.47 19.97 37.79
CA ALA A 646 15.46 20.48 38.72
C ALA A 646 14.07 20.45 38.08
N ALA A 647 13.04 20.44 38.92
CA ALA A 647 11.66 20.56 38.45
C ALA A 647 11.44 21.94 37.82
N LEU A 648 10.72 21.98 36.70
CA LEU A 648 10.34 23.23 36.05
C LEU A 648 9.24 23.96 36.83
N ALA A 649 9.26 25.29 36.79
CA ALA A 649 8.26 26.12 37.46
C ALA A 649 6.87 25.92 36.82
N ALA A 650 5.83 25.84 37.64
CA ALA A 650 4.46 25.65 37.17
C ALA A 650 4.00 26.72 36.16
N SER A 651 4.48 27.97 36.30
CA SER A 651 4.18 29.07 35.38
C SER A 651 4.74 28.87 33.96
N SER A 652 5.73 28.00 33.79
CA SER A 652 6.31 27.64 32.48
C SER A 652 5.67 26.40 31.84
N LEU A 653 4.65 25.83 32.47
CA LEU A 653 4.04 24.57 32.08
C LEU A 653 2.54 24.71 31.84
N ARG A 654 2.04 24.00 30.83
CA ARG A 654 0.60 23.82 30.58
C ARG A 654 0.25 22.35 30.80
N PRO A 655 -0.74 22.00 31.64
CA PRO A 655 -1.15 20.61 31.80
C PRO A 655 -1.57 19.97 30.48
N VAL A 656 -1.16 18.73 30.26
CA VAL A 656 -1.68 17.84 29.21
C VAL A 656 -2.50 16.78 29.92
N VAL A 657 -3.78 16.71 29.60
CA VAL A 657 -4.74 15.81 30.25
C VAL A 657 -5.11 14.65 29.34
N PRO A 658 -5.56 13.50 29.89
CA PRO A 658 -6.12 12.42 29.08
C PRO A 658 -7.31 12.93 28.28
N VAL A 659 -7.36 12.60 26.98
CA VAL A 659 -8.42 13.02 26.06
C VAL A 659 -9.35 11.84 25.79
N ARG A 660 -10.66 12.09 25.87
CA ARG A 660 -11.69 11.09 25.51
C ARG A 660 -12.11 11.30 24.06
N ILE A 661 -11.78 10.36 23.18
CA ILE A 661 -11.96 10.49 21.73
C ILE A 661 -13.17 9.67 21.26
N ALA A 662 -14.12 10.35 20.61
CA ALA A 662 -15.14 9.72 19.78
C ALA A 662 -14.65 9.68 18.32
N LEU A 663 -14.51 8.48 17.76
CA LEU A 663 -14.21 8.28 16.35
C LEU A 663 -15.49 7.87 15.62
N PHE A 664 -15.94 8.68 14.66
CA PHE A 664 -17.12 8.33 13.87
C PHE A 664 -16.84 7.18 12.90
N ASP A 665 -17.78 6.25 12.81
CA ASP A 665 -17.84 5.21 11.79
C ASP A 665 -19.30 4.94 11.37
N GLN A 666 -19.52 4.12 10.34
CA GLN A 666 -20.85 3.79 9.84
C GLN A 666 -21.04 2.27 9.66
N TYR A 667 -22.28 1.84 9.41
CA TYR A 667 -22.56 0.45 9.02
C TYR A 667 -21.73 0.05 7.79
N GLY A 668 -21.02 -1.08 7.88
CA GLY A 668 -20.08 -1.54 6.86
C GLY A 668 -18.66 -0.98 6.99
N GLY A 669 -18.48 0.08 7.76
CA GLY A 669 -17.18 0.68 8.06
C GLY A 669 -16.68 1.66 7.01
N LEU A 670 -16.10 2.77 7.45
CA LEU A 670 -15.30 3.68 6.63
C LEU A 670 -13.84 3.21 6.59
N LEU A 671 -13.25 3.13 5.40
CA LEU A 671 -11.81 2.80 5.24
C LEU A 671 -10.93 3.77 6.05
N THR A 672 -11.25 5.06 5.98
CA THR A 672 -10.55 6.16 6.65
C THR A 672 -10.70 6.15 8.18
N ALA A 673 -11.84 5.68 8.70
CA ALA A 673 -11.99 5.38 10.13
C ALA A 673 -11.10 4.20 10.53
N GLY A 674 -11.01 3.18 9.66
CA GLY A 674 -10.12 2.04 9.83
C GLY A 674 -8.63 2.41 9.86
N TRP A 675 -8.18 3.33 8.99
CA TRP A 675 -6.81 3.89 9.05
C TRP A 675 -6.56 4.63 10.37
N THR A 676 -7.55 5.41 10.83
CA THR A 676 -7.47 6.11 12.12
C THR A 676 -7.32 5.11 13.28
N ARG A 677 -8.11 4.02 13.29
CA ARG A 677 -7.98 2.94 14.28
C ARG A 677 -6.61 2.28 14.24
N PHE A 678 -6.03 2.05 13.05
CA PHE A 678 -4.68 1.50 12.92
C PHE A 678 -3.65 2.41 13.60
N ILE A 679 -3.69 3.71 13.31
CA ILE A 679 -2.79 4.70 13.92
C ILE A 679 -3.00 4.75 15.44
N PHE A 680 -4.25 4.79 15.91
CA PHE A 680 -4.54 4.83 17.34
C PHE A 680 -4.06 3.59 18.09
N ASP A 681 -4.18 2.41 17.50
CA ASP A 681 -3.65 1.18 18.08
C ASP A 681 -2.10 1.18 18.09
N GLN A 682 -1.44 1.78 17.08
CA GLN A 682 0.03 1.88 17.03
C GLN A 682 0.62 2.88 18.04
N PHE A 683 -0.08 4.00 18.29
CA PHE A 683 0.36 5.09 19.17
C PHE A 683 -0.37 5.13 20.52
N GLU A 684 -1.23 4.15 20.78
CA GLU A 684 -1.95 3.94 22.04
C GLU A 684 -2.88 5.09 22.45
N PHE A 685 -3.55 5.72 21.47
CA PHE A 685 -4.60 6.69 21.75
C PHE A 685 -5.89 5.96 22.19
N PRO A 686 -6.50 6.33 23.32
CA PRO A 686 -7.78 5.75 23.73
C PRO A 686 -8.91 6.34 22.86
N TYR A 687 -9.73 5.48 22.27
CA TYR A 687 -10.89 5.91 21.47
C TYR A 687 -12.11 5.02 21.71
N THR A 688 -13.27 5.57 21.40
CA THR A 688 -14.54 4.84 21.28
C THR A 688 -15.13 5.14 19.91
N VAL A 689 -15.53 4.08 19.20
CA VAL A 689 -16.23 4.25 17.93
C VAL A 689 -17.68 4.63 18.21
N VAL A 690 -18.17 5.67 17.54
CA VAL A 690 -19.57 6.13 17.61
C VAL A 690 -20.20 6.08 16.22
N TYR A 691 -21.50 5.84 16.18
CA TYR A 691 -22.27 5.66 14.95
C TYR A 691 -23.34 6.75 14.78
N PRO A 692 -23.99 6.86 13.60
CA PRO A 692 -24.99 7.91 13.37
C PRO A 692 -26.08 8.00 14.44
N GLN A 693 -26.58 6.87 14.94
CA GLN A 693 -27.61 6.84 15.99
C GLN A 693 -27.10 7.39 17.33
N ASP A 694 -25.83 7.12 17.67
CA ASP A 694 -25.21 7.68 18.87
C ASP A 694 -25.11 9.21 18.74
N ILE A 695 -24.66 9.68 17.57
CA ILE A 695 -24.53 11.12 17.29
C ILE A 695 -25.88 11.83 17.42
N ASP A 696 -26.92 11.29 16.78
CA ASP A 696 -28.28 11.84 16.78
C ASP A 696 -28.91 11.83 18.18
N ALA A 697 -28.61 10.82 19.01
CA ALA A 697 -29.11 10.73 20.39
C ALA A 697 -28.49 11.78 21.33
N GLY A 698 -27.33 12.33 20.99
CA GLY A 698 -26.70 13.46 21.72
C GLY A 698 -26.04 13.12 23.06
N ALA A 699 -26.29 11.95 23.67
CA ALA A 699 -25.74 11.60 24.98
C ALA A 699 -24.20 11.48 25.00
N TRP A 700 -23.59 11.20 23.84
CA TRP A 700 -22.14 11.07 23.67
C TRP A 700 -21.35 12.33 24.07
N LYS A 701 -21.93 13.52 23.90
CA LYS A 701 -21.26 14.83 24.12
C LYS A 701 -20.68 14.99 25.52
N ASN A 702 -21.28 14.33 26.51
CA ASN A 702 -20.86 14.39 27.91
C ASN A 702 -19.64 13.49 28.20
N ASN A 703 -19.44 12.47 27.36
CA ASN A 703 -18.44 11.43 27.55
C ASN A 703 -17.14 11.68 26.77
N PHE A 704 -17.14 12.66 25.86
CA PHE A 704 -16.01 12.93 24.98
C PHE A 704 -15.56 14.38 25.02
N ASP A 705 -14.33 14.60 24.60
CA ASP A 705 -13.69 15.91 24.48
C ASP A 705 -13.32 16.20 23.02
N VAL A 706 -13.10 15.14 22.23
CA VAL A 706 -12.82 15.21 20.80
C VAL A 706 -13.79 14.32 20.02
N LEU A 707 -14.35 14.85 18.93
CA LEU A 707 -15.01 14.08 17.87
C LEU A 707 -14.16 14.11 16.60
N ILE A 708 -13.92 12.95 16.01
CA ILE A 708 -13.18 12.82 14.75
C ILE A 708 -14.15 12.34 13.67
N LEU A 709 -14.28 13.15 12.62
CA LEU A 709 -15.04 12.88 11.42
C LEU A 709 -14.06 12.62 10.27
N PRO A 710 -13.76 11.34 9.96
CA PRO A 710 -12.85 10.97 8.88
C PRO A 710 -13.46 11.27 7.50
N ASP A 711 -12.65 11.21 6.44
CA ASP A 711 -13.17 11.39 5.07
C ASP A 711 -14.29 10.39 4.77
N GLY A 712 -15.40 10.87 4.20
CA GLY A 712 -16.66 10.15 4.00
C GLY A 712 -17.73 10.43 5.08
N ALA A 713 -17.37 10.99 6.24
CA ALA A 713 -18.29 11.30 7.34
C ALA A 713 -19.02 12.64 7.16
N ASN A 714 -19.82 12.79 6.10
CA ASN A 714 -20.57 14.02 5.82
C ASN A 714 -22.05 13.95 6.24
N LEU A 715 -22.69 15.13 6.34
CA LEU A 715 -24.08 15.29 6.79
C LEU A 715 -25.13 15.14 5.69
N ASN A 716 -24.73 15.00 4.43
CA ASN A 716 -25.66 14.90 3.29
C ASN A 716 -25.89 13.45 2.83
N GLY A 717 -25.53 12.46 3.66
CA GLY A 717 -25.72 11.04 3.37
C GLY A 717 -24.95 10.54 2.15
N GLY A 718 -24.01 11.34 1.64
CA GLY A 718 -23.21 11.00 0.48
C GLY A 718 -22.09 10.08 0.90
N SER A 719 -22.32 8.77 0.84
CA SER A 719 -21.23 7.82 0.70
C SER A 719 -20.47 8.17 -0.58
N VAL A 720 -19.45 9.02 -0.47
CA VAL A 720 -18.38 9.09 -1.47
C VAL A 720 -17.53 7.84 -1.25
N THR A 721 -18.12 6.66 -1.46
CA THR A 721 -17.36 5.46 -1.73
C THR A 721 -16.64 5.75 -3.03
N ARG A 722 -15.36 6.11 -2.93
CA ARG A 722 -14.43 6.05 -4.06
C ARG A 722 -14.63 4.69 -4.75
N ARG A 723 -14.82 4.78 -6.07
CA ARG A 723 -14.84 3.69 -7.08
C ARG A 723 -14.91 2.26 -6.52
N GLY A 724 -16.09 1.66 -6.56
CA GLY A 724 -16.24 0.20 -6.40
C GLY A 724 -17.67 -0.28 -6.17
N ALA A 725 -18.52 0.49 -5.52
CA ALA A 725 -19.90 0.09 -5.24
C ALA A 725 -20.89 0.67 -6.27
N SER A 726 -20.86 0.17 -7.50
CA SER A 726 -21.94 0.44 -8.47
C SER A 726 -23.17 -0.40 -8.12
N GLY A 727 -23.99 0.12 -7.21
CA GLY A 727 -25.31 -0.44 -6.91
C GLY A 727 -26.08 0.57 -6.08
N GLY A 728 -27.15 1.15 -6.63
CA GLY A 728 -28.02 2.08 -5.91
C GLY A 728 -28.38 1.50 -4.54
N ALA A 729 -28.12 2.25 -3.48
CA ALA A 729 -28.35 1.80 -2.11
C ALA A 729 -29.86 1.59 -1.90
N GLN A 730 -30.33 0.37 -2.15
CA GLN A 730 -31.60 -0.09 -1.59
C GLN A 730 -31.53 0.07 -0.07
N ALA A 731 -32.59 0.61 0.52
CA ALA A 731 -32.68 0.79 1.96
C ALA A 731 -32.39 -0.53 2.68
N ILE A 732 -31.45 -0.49 3.62
CA ILE A 732 -31.15 -1.65 4.48
C ILE A 732 -32.35 -1.84 5.40
N ASN A 733 -33.01 -2.99 5.29
CA ASN A 733 -34.04 -3.40 6.23
C ASN A 733 -33.37 -3.83 7.54
N PRO A 734 -33.59 -3.15 8.67
CA PRO A 734 -32.94 -3.48 9.94
C PRO A 734 -33.21 -4.91 10.43
N ASN A 735 -34.33 -5.52 10.01
CA ASN A 735 -34.68 -6.89 10.38
C ASN A 735 -33.77 -7.93 9.74
N ASP A 736 -33.15 -7.60 8.59
CA ASP A 736 -32.21 -8.47 7.88
C ASP A 736 -30.79 -8.37 8.46
N ILE A 737 -30.57 -7.48 9.43
CA ILE A 737 -29.27 -7.23 10.07
C ILE A 737 -29.26 -7.87 11.47
N PRO A 738 -28.18 -8.59 11.85
CA PRO A 738 -28.00 -9.11 13.21
C PRO A 738 -28.10 -8.00 14.26
N ALA A 739 -28.68 -8.33 15.42
CA ALA A 739 -29.07 -7.35 16.43
C ALA A 739 -27.90 -6.49 16.92
N GLU A 740 -26.71 -7.09 17.03
CA GLU A 740 -25.45 -6.46 17.44
C GLU A 740 -24.92 -5.38 16.49
N TYR A 741 -25.45 -5.29 15.26
CA TYR A 741 -25.06 -4.29 14.26
C TYR A 741 -26.13 -3.24 13.97
N ARG A 742 -27.36 -3.40 14.49
CA ARG A 742 -28.50 -2.50 14.18
C ARG A 742 -28.29 -1.07 14.67
N ASN A 743 -27.54 -0.88 15.75
CA ASN A 743 -27.20 0.45 16.26
C ASN A 743 -26.25 1.24 15.33
N ARG A 744 -25.61 0.57 14.36
CA ARG A 744 -24.69 1.19 13.39
C ARG A 744 -25.40 1.75 12.16
N LEU A 745 -26.67 1.41 11.97
CA LEU A 745 -27.46 1.78 10.80
C LEU A 745 -27.79 3.28 10.79
N GLY A 746 -28.07 3.80 9.60
CA GLY A 746 -28.42 5.20 9.36
C GLY A 746 -27.26 6.00 8.78
N SER A 747 -27.45 7.31 8.70
CA SER A 747 -26.46 8.27 8.22
C SER A 747 -26.58 9.54 9.05
N MET A 748 -25.50 10.30 9.16
CA MET A 748 -25.60 11.65 9.73
C MET A 748 -26.48 12.54 8.82
N SER A 749 -27.12 13.55 9.42
CA SER A 749 -27.99 14.49 8.72
C SER A 749 -27.88 15.91 9.25
N VAL A 750 -28.17 16.90 8.41
CA VAL A 750 -28.27 18.31 8.82
C VAL A 750 -29.38 18.51 9.86
N SER A 751 -30.48 17.77 9.78
CA SER A 751 -31.63 17.97 10.69
C SER A 751 -31.44 17.36 12.07
N LYS A 752 -30.70 16.25 12.20
CA LYS A 752 -30.53 15.54 13.46
C LYS A 752 -29.12 15.66 14.05
N SER A 753 -28.08 15.47 13.24
CA SER A 753 -26.70 15.36 13.71
C SER A 753 -26.04 16.73 13.88
N LEU A 754 -26.28 17.68 12.97
CA LEU A 754 -25.68 19.02 13.03
C LEU A 754 -25.98 19.76 14.35
N PRO A 755 -27.22 19.77 14.89
CA PRO A 755 -27.49 20.41 16.18
C PRO A 755 -26.65 19.81 17.32
N GLN A 756 -26.45 18.49 17.33
CA GLN A 756 -25.68 17.80 18.36
C GLN A 756 -24.19 18.14 18.28
N ILE A 757 -23.63 18.16 17.07
CA ILE A 757 -22.23 18.53 16.83
C ILE A 757 -21.99 20.01 17.17
N ARG A 758 -22.94 20.89 16.82
CA ARG A 758 -22.88 22.32 17.15
C ARG A 758 -22.86 22.53 18.66
N GLU A 759 -23.76 21.89 19.39
CA GLU A 759 -23.81 22.01 20.86
C GLU A 759 -22.52 21.51 21.51
N PHE A 760 -21.95 20.42 21.01
CA PHE A 760 -20.66 19.89 21.47
C PHE A 760 -19.52 20.90 21.30
N LEU A 761 -19.45 21.54 20.12
CA LEU A 761 -18.50 22.63 19.86
C LEU A 761 -18.75 23.83 20.78
N GLU A 762 -19.98 24.31 20.87
CA GLU A 762 -20.34 25.47 21.69
C GLU A 762 -19.99 25.26 23.18
N ALA A 763 -20.10 24.02 23.66
CA ALA A 763 -19.73 23.60 25.02
C ALA A 763 -18.22 23.42 25.26
N GLY A 764 -17.36 23.65 24.25
CA GLY A 764 -15.90 23.59 24.39
C GLY A 764 -15.25 22.32 23.83
N GLY A 765 -16.01 21.44 23.19
CA GLY A 765 -15.48 20.26 22.50
C GLY A 765 -14.67 20.61 21.25
N THR A 766 -13.84 19.67 20.81
CA THR A 766 -13.05 19.81 19.58
C THR A 766 -13.53 18.83 18.50
N VAL A 767 -13.74 19.31 17.27
CA VAL A 767 -14.13 18.46 16.14
C VAL A 767 -13.05 18.49 15.07
N LEU A 768 -12.49 17.33 14.73
CA LEU A 768 -11.52 17.17 13.63
C LEU A 768 -12.27 16.65 12.41
N THR A 769 -12.18 17.35 11.28
CA THR A 769 -12.79 16.96 10.01
C THR A 769 -11.75 16.74 8.94
N VAL A 770 -11.84 15.64 8.21
CA VAL A 770 -10.87 15.24 7.18
C VAL A 770 -11.55 15.09 5.82
N GLY A 771 -10.92 15.59 4.76
CA GLY A 771 -11.38 15.41 3.38
C GLY A 771 -12.81 15.95 3.20
N THR A 772 -13.72 15.11 2.71
CA THR A 772 -15.11 15.52 2.49
C THR A 772 -15.86 15.91 3.76
N ALA A 773 -15.43 15.46 4.95
CA ALA A 773 -16.07 15.84 6.21
C ALA A 773 -15.87 17.33 6.55
N THR A 774 -14.92 18.02 5.92
CA THR A 774 -14.74 19.47 6.10
C THR A 774 -15.92 20.29 5.59
N SER A 775 -16.85 19.68 4.82
CA SER A 775 -18.09 20.35 4.39
C SER A 775 -18.93 20.84 5.57
N LEU A 776 -18.74 20.26 6.77
CA LEU A 776 -19.34 20.71 8.02
C LEU A 776 -19.13 22.21 8.27
N ALA A 777 -18.02 22.80 7.79
CA ALA A 777 -17.77 24.23 7.87
C ALA A 777 -18.88 25.07 7.20
N TYR A 778 -19.40 24.61 6.05
CA TYR A 778 -20.47 25.29 5.32
C TYR A 778 -21.83 25.14 6.00
N ASP A 779 -22.07 24.00 6.64
CA ASP A 779 -23.28 23.72 7.41
C ASP A 779 -23.32 24.56 8.70
N LEU A 780 -22.17 24.73 9.35
CA LEU A 780 -21.98 25.59 10.52
C LEU A 780 -21.87 27.08 10.19
N LYS A 781 -21.83 27.46 8.90
CA LYS A 781 -21.68 28.85 8.42
C LYS A 781 -20.37 29.49 8.87
N ILE A 782 -19.30 28.70 8.96
CA ILE A 782 -17.94 29.21 9.12
C ILE A 782 -17.59 30.06 7.88
N PRO A 783 -16.95 31.23 8.02
CA PRO A 783 -16.69 32.16 6.90
C PRO A 783 -15.58 31.68 5.96
N VAL A 784 -15.74 30.50 5.37
CA VAL A 784 -14.84 29.91 4.38
C VAL A 784 -15.60 29.59 3.10
N ALA A 785 -14.90 29.61 1.96
CA ALA A 785 -15.40 29.18 0.67
C ALA A 785 -14.42 28.20 0.01
N SER A 786 -14.86 27.45 -0.99
CA SER A 786 -13.95 26.63 -1.80
C SER A 786 -12.97 27.53 -2.57
N ALA A 787 -11.70 27.13 -2.62
CA ALA A 787 -10.67 27.76 -3.43
C ALA A 787 -10.70 27.29 -4.90
N LEU A 788 -11.33 26.15 -5.16
CA LEU A 788 -11.34 25.44 -6.44
C LEU A 788 -12.62 25.72 -7.23
N VAL A 789 -12.95 27.01 -7.35
CA VAL A 789 -14.10 27.50 -8.10
C VAL A 789 -13.70 28.56 -9.11
N ASP A 790 -14.48 28.69 -10.18
CA ASP A 790 -14.36 29.75 -11.16
C ASP A 790 -14.89 31.10 -10.64
N SER A 791 -14.88 32.13 -11.49
CA SER A 791 -15.36 33.47 -11.15
C SER A 791 -16.86 33.54 -10.86
N ALA A 792 -17.65 32.56 -11.31
CA ALA A 792 -19.07 32.45 -11.01
C ALA A 792 -19.35 31.61 -9.76
N GLY A 793 -18.30 31.07 -9.12
CA GLY A 793 -18.42 30.22 -7.93
C GLY A 793 -18.72 28.75 -8.24
N ALA A 794 -18.69 28.33 -9.50
CA ALA A 794 -18.86 26.93 -9.89
C ALA A 794 -17.54 26.15 -9.72
N ALA A 795 -17.62 24.88 -9.35
CA ALA A 795 -16.45 24.01 -9.21
C ALA A 795 -15.65 23.94 -10.52
N LEU A 796 -14.32 23.96 -10.43
CA LEU A 796 -13.46 23.82 -11.60
C LEU A 796 -13.62 22.40 -12.21
N PRO A 797 -13.85 22.27 -13.52
CA PRO A 797 -13.91 20.97 -14.18
C PRO A 797 -12.52 20.34 -14.29
N ASP A 798 -12.46 19.01 -14.41
CA ASP A 798 -11.21 18.23 -14.54
C ASP A 798 -10.34 18.66 -15.74
N THR A 799 -10.97 19.23 -16.78
CA THR A 799 -10.26 19.84 -17.92
C THR A 799 -9.40 21.04 -17.53
N LYS A 800 -9.65 21.67 -16.38
CA LYS A 800 -8.91 22.83 -15.86
C LYS A 800 -8.06 22.52 -14.64
N TYR A 801 -8.52 21.62 -13.76
CA TYR A 801 -7.85 21.29 -12.50
C TYR A 801 -8.06 19.82 -12.17
N TYR A 802 -6.97 19.08 -11.99
CA TYR A 802 -7.00 17.67 -11.60
C TYR A 802 -5.68 17.29 -10.93
N VAL A 803 -5.74 16.80 -9.69
CA VAL A 803 -4.57 16.37 -8.91
C VAL A 803 -4.86 14.97 -8.35
N PRO A 804 -4.59 13.90 -9.13
CA PRO A 804 -4.86 12.54 -8.70
C PRO A 804 -3.71 12.02 -7.84
N GLY A 805 -3.96 11.78 -6.55
CA GLY A 805 -3.00 11.22 -5.59
C GLY A 805 -1.53 11.60 -5.83
N SER A 806 -1.11 12.76 -5.33
CA SER A 806 0.22 13.34 -5.54
C SER A 806 0.73 13.99 -4.26
N ILE A 807 2.01 14.38 -4.24
CA ILE A 807 2.61 15.06 -3.09
C ILE A 807 2.82 16.53 -3.44
N LEU A 808 2.21 17.41 -2.66
CA LEU A 808 2.37 18.86 -2.78
C LEU A 808 3.16 19.42 -1.60
N SER A 809 4.04 20.37 -1.88
CA SER A 809 4.73 21.10 -0.82
C SER A 809 3.86 22.23 -0.30
N VAL A 810 3.63 22.28 1.00
CA VAL A 810 2.81 23.28 1.68
C VAL A 810 3.64 24.12 2.65
N GLN A 811 3.27 25.39 2.81
CA GLN A 811 3.75 26.24 3.88
C GLN A 811 2.97 25.93 5.17
N VAL A 812 3.67 25.91 6.31
CA VAL A 812 3.10 25.60 7.63
C VAL A 812 3.44 26.71 8.62
N ASP A 813 2.46 27.14 9.41
CA ASP A 813 2.67 27.98 10.58
C ASP A 813 3.05 27.13 11.79
N SER A 814 4.35 26.90 11.98
CA SER A 814 4.91 26.12 13.10
C SER A 814 4.70 26.75 14.48
N THR A 815 4.18 27.98 14.56
CA THR A 815 3.81 28.62 15.82
C THR A 815 2.38 28.25 16.26
N SER A 816 1.57 27.74 15.34
CA SER A 816 0.23 27.24 15.65
C SER A 816 0.32 26.03 16.59
N PRO A 817 -0.52 25.93 17.63
CA PRO A 817 -0.60 24.74 18.47
C PRO A 817 -0.85 23.44 17.69
N LEU A 818 -1.49 23.54 16.52
CA LEU A 818 -1.77 22.40 15.65
C LEU A 818 -0.52 21.88 14.92
N ALA A 819 0.48 22.73 14.70
CA ALA A 819 1.69 22.40 13.93
C ALA A 819 2.96 22.34 14.79
N LEU A 820 2.83 22.28 16.12
CA LEU A 820 3.97 22.15 17.03
C LEU A 820 4.80 20.91 16.69
N GLY A 821 6.12 21.09 16.58
CA GLY A 821 7.06 20.02 16.20
C GLY A 821 7.21 19.84 14.68
N MET A 822 6.50 20.61 13.85
CA MET A 822 6.69 20.62 12.40
C MET A 822 7.63 21.75 11.96
N GLY A 823 8.28 21.55 10.81
CA GLY A 823 9.02 22.61 10.13
C GLY A 823 8.08 23.64 9.50
N SER A 824 8.65 24.70 8.92
CA SER A 824 7.89 25.73 8.20
C SER A 824 7.33 25.25 6.85
N ARG A 825 7.74 24.07 6.39
CA ARG A 825 7.18 23.39 5.22
C ARG A 825 6.91 21.94 5.55
N ALA A 826 5.91 21.37 4.87
CA ALA A 826 5.63 19.95 4.89
C ALA A 826 5.29 19.47 3.47
N ASP A 827 5.45 18.18 3.24
CA ASP A 827 4.98 17.50 2.04
C ASP A 827 3.66 16.80 2.39
N MET A 828 2.56 17.22 1.77
CA MET A 828 1.22 16.66 2.01
C MET A 828 0.80 15.79 0.85
N TYR A 829 0.23 14.63 1.17
CA TYR A 829 -0.50 13.84 0.19
C TYR A 829 -1.78 14.57 -0.20
N TYR A 830 -1.99 14.73 -1.50
CA TYR A 830 -3.07 15.52 -2.08
C TYR A 830 -3.77 14.70 -3.16
N ASP A 831 -5.08 14.50 -2.99
CA ASP A 831 -5.90 13.77 -3.95
C ASP A 831 -7.23 14.48 -4.14
N ASN A 832 -7.26 15.39 -5.12
CA ASN A 832 -8.38 16.30 -5.39
C ASN A 832 -9.01 16.86 -4.10
N ALA A 833 -8.15 17.17 -3.13
CA ALA A 833 -8.55 17.50 -1.77
C ALA A 833 -9.31 18.83 -1.72
N ALA A 834 -10.14 19.00 -0.69
CA ALA A 834 -10.81 20.27 -0.43
C ALA A 834 -9.76 21.33 -0.11
N ALA A 835 -9.89 22.52 -0.71
CA ALA A 835 -9.01 23.64 -0.46
C ALA A 835 -9.86 24.90 -0.23
N PHE A 836 -9.44 25.77 0.69
CA PHE A 836 -10.28 26.84 1.23
C PHE A 836 -9.75 28.24 0.90
N ARG A 837 -10.67 29.17 0.65
CA ARG A 837 -10.45 30.62 0.75
C ARG A 837 -11.10 31.11 2.04
N LEU A 838 -10.37 31.89 2.83
CA LEU A 838 -10.92 32.59 3.98
C LEU A 838 -11.69 33.83 3.50
N LEU A 839 -12.94 33.99 3.91
CA LEU A 839 -13.75 35.16 3.54
C LEU A 839 -13.37 36.40 4.38
N PRO A 840 -13.68 37.62 3.92
CA PRO A 840 -13.50 38.82 4.74
C PRO A 840 -14.14 38.68 6.13
N GLY A 841 -13.42 39.07 7.18
CA GLY A 841 -13.87 38.92 8.57
C GLY A 841 -13.61 37.54 9.21
N SER A 842 -13.06 36.58 8.46
CA SER A 842 -12.71 35.24 8.98
C SER A 842 -11.86 35.29 10.24
N GLU A 843 -10.85 36.16 10.28
CA GLU A 843 -9.98 36.28 11.44
C GLU A 843 -10.72 36.83 12.67
N ALA A 844 -11.60 37.81 12.48
CA ALA A 844 -12.44 38.34 13.56
C ALA A 844 -13.44 37.28 14.06
N ALA A 845 -13.89 36.39 13.18
CA ALA A 845 -14.71 35.23 13.51
C ALA A 845 -13.92 34.03 14.08
N GLY A 846 -12.64 34.20 14.39
CA GLY A 846 -11.83 33.16 15.03
C GLY A 846 -11.34 32.05 14.09
N VAL A 847 -11.38 32.26 12.77
CA VAL A 847 -10.77 31.35 11.79
C VAL A 847 -9.29 31.69 11.64
N ARG A 848 -8.43 30.67 11.65
CA ARG A 848 -6.97 30.80 11.47
C ARG A 848 -6.48 29.76 10.48
N ARG A 849 -5.66 30.17 9.52
CA ARG A 849 -4.94 29.25 8.63
C ARG A 849 -3.78 28.61 9.38
N VAL A 850 -3.50 27.34 9.10
CA VAL A 850 -2.36 26.58 9.67
C VAL A 850 -1.43 26.10 8.58
N ALA A 851 -1.96 25.62 7.45
CA ALA A 851 -1.18 25.26 6.28
C ALA A 851 -1.82 25.81 4.99
N TRP A 852 -1.00 26.25 4.04
CA TRP A 852 -1.45 26.80 2.77
C TRP A 852 -0.44 26.60 1.65
N ILE A 853 -0.92 26.63 0.40
CA ILE A 853 -0.08 26.59 -0.79
C ILE A 853 0.39 28.02 -1.11
N ASP A 854 1.70 28.26 -1.11
CA ASP A 854 2.30 29.59 -1.27
C ASP A 854 2.78 29.89 -2.71
N THR A 855 2.89 28.86 -3.56
CA THR A 855 3.43 28.93 -4.92
C THR A 855 2.41 28.51 -5.98
N ALA A 856 2.63 28.92 -7.23
CA ALA A 856 1.84 28.48 -8.39
C ALA A 856 2.23 27.08 -8.90
N ALA A 857 3.34 26.52 -8.43
CA ALA A 857 3.85 25.20 -8.82
C ALA A 857 4.20 24.35 -7.57
N PRO A 858 3.20 23.95 -6.76
CA PRO A 858 3.44 23.23 -5.51
C PRO A 858 3.81 21.75 -5.68
N LEU A 859 3.69 21.17 -6.88
CA LEU A 859 3.93 19.75 -7.12
C LEU A 859 5.35 19.33 -6.75
N ARG A 860 5.47 18.44 -5.76
CA ARG A 860 6.71 17.82 -5.32
C ARG A 860 6.95 16.49 -6.04
N SER A 861 5.92 15.64 -6.14
CA SER A 861 5.98 14.31 -6.74
C SER A 861 4.59 13.90 -7.26
N GLY A 862 4.50 13.45 -8.52
CA GLY A 862 3.26 12.96 -9.14
C GLY A 862 2.77 13.79 -10.32
N TRP A 863 1.47 14.10 -10.36
CA TRP A 863 0.78 14.86 -11.41
C TRP A 863 -0.15 15.91 -10.81
N ALA A 864 -0.07 17.15 -11.30
CA ALA A 864 -0.98 18.20 -10.87
C ALA A 864 -1.33 19.14 -12.03
N TRP A 865 -2.38 18.78 -12.75
CA TRP A 865 -2.98 19.59 -13.81
C TRP A 865 -3.70 20.80 -13.19
N GLY A 866 -3.40 22.00 -13.68
CA GLY A 866 -4.03 23.22 -13.17
C GLY A 866 -3.57 23.66 -11.77
N GLN A 867 -2.48 23.11 -11.21
CA GLN A 867 -2.01 23.38 -9.85
C GLN A 867 -1.88 24.87 -9.45
N ARG A 868 -1.72 25.77 -10.43
CA ARG A 868 -1.73 27.24 -10.22
C ARG A 868 -2.99 27.76 -9.51
N TYR A 869 -4.14 27.07 -9.64
CA TYR A 869 -5.39 27.44 -8.97
C TYR A 869 -5.32 27.27 -7.45
N LEU A 870 -4.35 26.51 -6.94
CA LEU A 870 -4.12 26.33 -5.51
C LEU A 870 -3.31 27.46 -4.87
N LYS A 871 -2.69 28.35 -5.65
CA LYS A 871 -1.85 29.42 -5.06
C LYS A 871 -2.67 30.29 -4.09
N GLY A 872 -2.23 30.32 -2.84
CA GLY A 872 -2.88 31.03 -1.74
C GLY A 872 -4.02 30.26 -1.06
N ALA A 873 -4.37 29.07 -1.54
CA ALA A 873 -5.40 28.24 -0.93
C ALA A 873 -4.94 27.73 0.44
N THR A 874 -5.85 27.78 1.41
CA THR A 874 -5.66 27.22 2.75
C THR A 874 -6.01 25.75 2.71
N GLU A 875 -5.12 24.90 3.20
CA GLU A 875 -5.26 23.43 3.21
C GLU A 875 -5.66 22.92 4.60
N VAL A 876 -5.17 23.58 5.65
CA VAL A 876 -5.53 23.28 7.04
C VAL A 876 -5.89 24.57 7.77
N ALA A 877 -7.02 24.57 8.47
CA ALA A 877 -7.52 25.71 9.23
C ALA A 877 -8.17 25.29 10.55
N THR A 878 -8.19 26.21 11.51
CA THR A 878 -8.98 26.09 12.75
C THR A 878 -10.05 27.17 12.78
N ALA A 879 -11.23 26.87 13.30
CA ALA A 879 -12.32 27.83 13.50
C ALA A 879 -12.91 27.70 14.90
N MET A 880 -13.06 28.84 15.60
CA MET A 880 -13.75 28.87 16.89
C MET A 880 -15.26 28.79 16.69
N VAL A 881 -15.93 27.92 17.47
CA VAL A 881 -17.39 27.80 17.50
C VAL A 881 -17.82 27.76 18.97
N GLY A 882 -18.39 28.87 19.45
CA GLY A 882 -18.59 29.08 20.88
C GLY A 882 -17.26 28.97 21.63
N LYS A 883 -17.17 28.05 22.60
CA LYS A 883 -15.93 27.79 23.37
C LYS A 883 -15.01 26.74 22.73
N GLY A 884 -15.51 25.99 21.74
CA GLY A 884 -14.80 24.87 21.13
C GLY A 884 -14.07 25.24 19.84
N THR A 885 -13.49 24.22 19.22
CA THR A 885 -12.69 24.38 18.00
C THR A 885 -13.07 23.34 16.96
N LEU A 886 -13.37 23.81 15.74
CA LEU A 886 -13.47 22.99 14.54
C LEU A 886 -12.12 23.03 13.81
N ILE A 887 -11.58 21.87 13.46
CA ILE A 887 -10.34 21.74 12.68
C ILE A 887 -10.69 21.15 11.32
N LEU A 888 -10.24 21.83 10.27
CA LEU A 888 -10.47 21.46 8.88
C LEU A 888 -9.16 20.96 8.28
N TYR A 889 -9.11 19.69 7.90
CA TYR A 889 -8.03 19.12 7.09
C TYR A 889 -8.56 18.85 5.68
N GLY A 890 -8.21 19.73 4.74
CA GLY A 890 -8.57 19.55 3.34
C GLY A 890 -7.92 18.30 2.76
N PRO A 891 -6.58 18.26 2.66
CA PRO A 891 -5.83 17.04 2.43
C PRO A 891 -5.85 16.12 3.66
N ASP A 892 -5.89 14.80 3.43
CA ASP A 892 -5.89 13.81 4.51
C ASP A 892 -4.49 13.74 5.17
N PRO A 893 -4.33 14.13 6.45
CA PRO A 893 -3.04 14.18 7.11
C PRO A 893 -2.50 12.79 7.46
N TYR A 894 -3.29 11.73 7.24
CA TYR A 894 -2.93 10.36 7.54
C TYR A 894 -3.32 9.36 6.43
N PHE A 895 -3.47 9.82 5.18
CA PHE A 895 -3.90 8.98 4.04
C PHE A 895 -3.24 7.59 4.04
N ARG A 896 -4.06 6.52 4.13
CA ARG A 896 -3.62 5.10 4.22
C ARG A 896 -2.60 4.79 5.34
N SER A 897 -2.49 5.66 6.34
CA SER A 897 -1.45 5.64 7.37
C SER A 897 -0.01 5.77 6.86
N GLN A 898 0.18 6.27 5.63
CA GLN A 898 1.49 6.41 4.98
C GLN A 898 2.24 7.71 5.34
N PRO A 899 1.58 8.89 5.43
CA PRO A 899 2.30 10.15 5.59
C PRO A 899 2.62 10.48 7.05
N HIS A 900 3.60 9.77 7.61
CA HIS A 900 4.07 10.01 8.97
C HIS A 900 4.56 11.46 9.20
N GLY A 901 4.98 12.17 8.15
CA GLY A 901 5.41 13.57 8.22
C GLY A 901 4.29 14.51 8.67
N THR A 902 3.03 14.17 8.40
CA THR A 902 1.85 14.99 8.72
C THR A 902 1.02 14.49 9.89
N PHE A 903 1.35 13.33 10.48
CA PHE A 903 0.68 12.81 11.69
C PHE A 903 0.67 13.80 12.85
N LYS A 904 1.69 14.66 12.94
CA LYS A 904 1.80 15.70 13.98
C LYS A 904 0.61 16.65 13.96
N LEU A 905 0.08 17.02 12.77
CA LEU A 905 -1.13 17.81 12.66
C LEU A 905 -2.31 17.11 13.35
N PHE A 906 -2.47 15.83 13.06
CA PHE A 906 -3.55 15.02 13.61
C PHE A 906 -3.42 14.82 15.13
N PHE A 907 -2.23 14.44 15.62
CA PHE A 907 -1.98 14.23 17.06
C PHE A 907 -2.08 15.52 17.87
N ASN A 908 -1.55 16.63 17.35
CA ASN A 908 -1.72 17.93 17.98
C ASN A 908 -3.18 18.36 17.98
N GLY A 909 -3.97 17.99 16.96
CA GLY A 909 -5.41 18.22 16.90
C GLY A 909 -6.18 17.50 18.01
N ILE A 910 -5.75 16.30 18.39
CA ILE A 910 -6.35 15.54 19.50
C ILE A 910 -6.07 16.21 20.85
N PHE A 911 -4.85 16.71 21.04
CA PHE A 911 -4.47 17.47 22.24
C PHE A 911 -4.74 18.97 22.11
N TYR A 912 -5.51 19.40 21.10
CA TYR A 912 -5.80 20.80 20.91
C TYR A 912 -6.61 21.29 22.11
N PRO A 913 -6.34 22.49 22.66
CA PRO A 913 -6.95 22.91 23.91
C PRO A 913 -8.49 22.92 23.81
N SER A 914 -9.15 22.00 24.52
CA SER A 914 -10.58 22.12 24.84
C SER A 914 -10.73 23.13 25.95
N ALA A 915 -11.65 24.09 25.84
CA ALA A 915 -11.85 25.15 26.83
C ALA A 915 -12.57 24.68 28.12
N LYS A 916 -12.38 23.41 28.53
CA LYS A 916 -13.02 22.82 29.71
C LYS A 916 -12.20 23.02 30.98
#